data_AF-A0A3D4IKE8-F1
#
_entry.id   AF-A0A3D4IKE8-F1
#
_cell.length_a   1.000
_cell.length_b   1.000
_cell.length_c   1.000
_cell.angle_alpha   90.00
_cell.angle_beta   90.00
_cell.angle_gamma   90.00
#
_symmetry.space_group_name_H-M   'P 1'
#
loop_
_entity.id
_entity.type
_entity.pdbx_description
1 polymer ?
#
loop_
_entity_poly.entity_id
_entity_poly.type
_entity_poly.pdbx_seq_one_letter_code
_entity_poly.pdbx_strand_id
1 'polypeptide(L)'
;MNSKYFGFALGAVLAFGAAAPLAFAQATLNVIPFELSYTEGEATAEWSNAEFKNGSHSIYLQTTGEQGAEGRIRIEFPTVTTLEDITSISWWTNTVGGYPAHLDITLETNDVNQSMLTAEMAYNNGDWAGSATTGQWLQTFELAANDGAGEINDNTVFWVAKLGAGDQDAPWGTLANWKAGQVANDPGGELSSTEINSSTPVSFVEIEIDNWINQSEAYVDGITVNGVTYYGLIQDAINAATSGDTVNVAAGTYTEPIARVAACGNEPSSLCIDKSLTLRGDPGDAAAGPGSDAPVLDGAGLDDGSAIALLRDGSPISNVIIEGFIIRNYTNPNEQGGTGSGVIAWNTDASSITIQDNSFEDLGWNGVLVGSDDDSVQSGWTVQNNVIDNAAYAGVELTNVTNSTVSGNTITVSNGTWDVGDSGVGIEVAVRDNGTGVTAGDTIGVTVSGNTITGGGADARAGINILSRAYQATSDAWLMNVTIEDNTVDGITPRGILVAAEQRNGGAASIAALHLSGNTVSNNEVGIAVGVPTGSSGVNGGYELLVNGNSVSGNTGSGVQNASGVLFDATNNWWDDATGPSGEGTGSGDMVSTDVSFLPWYGNSSFLPPGTVPAPVISPESSSFRVSVDVTIGDSVSGSTVHYTTDGTTPTCSSDTYTDGQVLHFSQPVTVNAIRCDSGGAAVPSAVSSATYTIANSGGGGGGTATAATVAQAATTPAATQTATTPAVTTPAGQVLGAEAFNFTGDLHMSSSGSDVTELQKVLIAAGFDIPAITKGGIAYGYFGGQTLAAVIAYQKANGVTSTGYVGTLTRAVLNKGATPSTGTAATSAAGTKPMFTKALTVGVRDADVTALQQYLTDNGFYSGPVTGYFGTLTKAAVQIYQKEKGIAQTGVVGPLTRAELNKGKVTTTNSAAGSTVLTGSATTTPASGMSAY
;
A
#
# COMPACT_ATOMS: atom_id res chain seq x y z
N MET A 1 -7.50 -3.00 78.95
CA MET A 1 -8.97 -2.89 79.13
C MET A 1 -9.64 -2.93 77.77
N ASN A 2 -10.82 -3.54 77.71
CA ASN A 2 -11.58 -4.01 76.54
C ASN A 2 -12.04 -2.96 75.52
N SER A 3 -12.39 -3.48 74.32
CA SER A 3 -13.58 -3.19 73.46
C SER A 3 -13.23 -2.59 72.08
N LYS A 4 -13.19 -3.37 70.98
CA LYS A 4 -14.28 -3.68 70.00
C LYS A 4 -15.24 -2.51 69.65
N TYR A 5 -15.25 -2.03 68.40
CA TYR A 5 -16.20 -2.38 67.31
C TYR A 5 -16.25 -1.36 66.13
N PHE A 6 -16.35 -1.92 64.90
CA PHE A 6 -16.99 -1.45 63.65
C PHE A 6 -16.56 -0.18 62.89
N GLY A 7 -16.22 -0.35 61.60
CA GLY A 7 -17.01 0.26 60.52
C GLY A 7 -16.28 1.05 59.42
N PHE A 8 -16.31 0.49 58.21
CA PHE A 8 -16.22 1.09 56.87
C PHE A 8 -14.86 1.41 56.24
N ALA A 9 -14.62 0.69 55.14
CA ALA A 9 -13.61 0.90 54.13
C ALA A 9 -13.94 2.11 53.24
N LEU A 10 -12.92 2.89 52.91
CA LEU A 10 -12.88 3.72 51.71
C LEU A 10 -11.48 3.55 51.09
N GLY A 11 -11.41 2.79 50.00
CA GLY A 11 -10.18 2.60 49.24
C GLY A 11 -9.81 3.89 48.53
N ALA A 12 -8.65 4.45 48.87
CA ALA A 12 -8.01 5.48 48.07
C ALA A 12 -7.35 4.81 46.86
N VAL A 13 -7.91 5.06 45.68
CA VAL A 13 -7.26 4.80 44.39
C VAL A 13 -6.10 5.78 44.26
N LEU A 14 -4.88 5.28 44.36
CA LEU A 14 -3.66 5.99 43.95
C LEU A 14 -3.68 6.04 42.42
N ALA A 15 -4.07 7.18 41.85
CA ALA A 15 -3.83 7.49 40.46
C ALA A 15 -2.32 7.69 40.27
N PHE A 16 -1.65 6.73 39.65
CA PHE A 16 -0.36 6.97 39.02
C PHE A 16 -0.62 7.90 37.83
N GLY A 17 -0.24 9.17 37.96
CA GLY A 17 -0.15 10.05 36.82
C GLY A 17 0.92 9.49 35.89
N ALA A 18 0.52 9.06 34.70
CA ALA A 18 1.46 8.81 33.61
C ALA A 18 2.22 10.12 33.37
N ALA A 19 3.51 10.12 33.69
CA ALA A 19 4.39 11.16 33.20
C ALA A 19 4.33 11.10 31.67
N ALA A 20 3.91 12.19 31.04
CA ALA A 20 4.08 12.32 29.60
C ALA A 20 5.58 12.13 29.31
N PRO A 21 5.97 11.24 28.38
CA PRO A 21 7.37 11.13 27.99
C PRO A 21 7.81 12.51 27.50
N LEU A 22 8.95 12.97 28.02
CA LEU A 22 9.65 14.13 27.48
C LEU A 22 9.93 13.79 26.02
N ALA A 23 9.23 14.44 25.08
CA ALA A 23 9.55 14.34 23.67
C ALA A 23 10.93 14.98 23.48
N PHE A 24 11.95 14.15 23.30
CA PHE A 24 13.24 14.60 22.81
C PHE A 24 13.02 15.15 21.39
N ALA A 25 13.74 16.22 21.04
CA ALA A 25 13.71 16.72 19.68
C ALA A 25 14.32 15.63 18.76
N GLN A 26 13.56 15.20 17.75
CA GLN A 26 14.05 14.27 16.73
C GLN A 26 15.23 14.92 16.00
N ALA A 27 16.35 14.22 15.91
CA ALA A 27 17.54 14.66 15.22
C ALA A 27 17.50 14.24 13.75
N THR A 28 18.18 15.04 12.91
CA THR A 28 18.48 14.69 11.53
C THR A 28 19.96 14.35 11.45
N LEU A 29 20.25 13.12 11.05
CA LEU A 29 21.62 12.64 10.80
C LEU A 29 21.89 12.72 9.30
N ASN A 30 23.07 13.18 8.90
CA ASN A 30 23.40 13.45 7.51
C ASN A 30 24.46 12.44 7.03
N VAL A 31 24.10 11.68 6.01
CA VAL A 31 24.99 10.73 5.34
C VAL A 31 25.37 11.33 3.98
N ILE A 32 26.67 11.36 3.69
CA ILE A 32 27.23 11.84 2.41
C ILE A 32 28.30 10.85 1.95
N PRO A 33 28.54 10.66 0.65
CA PRO A 33 29.58 9.76 0.20
C PRO A 33 30.96 10.29 0.62
N PHE A 34 31.80 9.41 1.15
CA PHE A 34 33.22 9.69 1.37
C PHE A 34 34.02 8.99 0.28
N GLU A 35 34.82 9.75 -0.47
CA GLU A 35 35.76 9.20 -1.45
C GLU A 35 37.03 8.77 -0.70
N LEU A 36 37.18 7.47 -0.47
CA LEU A 36 38.41 6.89 0.06
C LEU A 36 39.39 6.67 -1.09
N SER A 37 40.51 7.40 -1.09
CA SER A 37 41.48 7.35 -2.19
C SER A 37 42.94 7.44 -1.67
N TYR A 38 43.89 7.30 -2.60
CA TYR A 38 45.32 7.38 -2.31
C TYR A 38 46.13 7.80 -3.55
N THR A 39 47.34 8.31 -3.36
CA THR A 39 48.32 8.56 -4.44
C THR A 39 49.18 7.32 -4.73
N GLU A 40 49.75 7.19 -5.95
CA GLU A 40 50.56 6.02 -6.36
C GLU A 40 51.67 5.69 -5.33
N GLY A 41 51.75 4.44 -4.89
CA GLY A 41 52.62 3.98 -3.79
C GLY A 41 51.96 2.82 -3.03
N GLU A 42 52.48 2.47 -1.85
CA GLU A 42 51.82 1.51 -0.94
C GLU A 42 50.95 2.26 0.10
N ALA A 43 49.97 3.07 -0.35
CA ALA A 43 49.02 3.74 0.54
C ALA A 43 47.62 3.09 0.48
N THR A 44 46.86 3.15 1.58
CA THR A 44 45.50 2.63 1.68
C THR A 44 44.58 3.59 2.42
N ALA A 45 43.32 3.62 1.98
CA ALA A 45 42.21 4.27 2.67
C ALA A 45 41.01 3.33 2.60
N GLU A 46 40.56 2.82 3.74
CA GLU A 46 39.49 1.80 3.79
C GLU A 46 38.64 1.91 5.06
N TRP A 47 37.39 1.44 4.98
CA TRP A 47 36.55 1.28 6.16
C TRP A 47 37.09 0.17 7.07
N SER A 48 37.14 0.42 8.38
CA SER A 48 37.66 -0.54 9.35
C SER A 48 36.76 -0.66 10.57
N ASN A 49 36.59 -1.90 11.04
CA ASN A 49 35.93 -2.23 12.30
C ASN A 49 36.92 -2.65 13.40
N ALA A 50 38.23 -2.55 13.14
CA ALA A 50 39.27 -2.97 14.07
C ALA A 50 39.37 -2.01 15.28
N GLU A 51 39.18 -0.72 15.03
CA GLU A 51 39.25 0.36 16.00
C GLU A 51 38.26 1.45 15.55
N PHE A 52 37.40 1.95 16.44
CA PHE A 52 36.43 3.00 16.11
C PHE A 52 36.10 3.83 17.35
N LYS A 53 35.74 5.10 17.16
CA LYS A 53 35.46 6.02 18.27
C LYS A 53 33.99 5.96 18.69
N ASN A 54 33.10 6.00 17.71
CA ASN A 54 31.66 5.91 17.87
C ASN A 54 31.10 4.95 16.80
N GLY A 55 29.88 4.46 16.98
CA GLY A 55 29.24 3.61 15.95
C GLY A 55 29.90 2.23 15.81
N SER A 56 30.16 1.81 14.57
CA SER A 56 30.71 0.49 14.24
C SER A 56 31.93 0.49 13.32
N HIS A 57 32.20 1.58 12.60
CA HIS A 57 33.39 1.72 11.75
C HIS A 57 34.12 3.04 11.97
N SER A 58 35.39 3.03 11.62
CA SER A 58 36.18 4.23 11.35
C SER A 58 36.84 4.08 9.97
N ILE A 59 37.56 5.11 9.53
CA ILE A 59 38.34 5.04 8.30
C ILE A 59 39.80 4.82 8.68
N TYR A 60 40.36 3.71 8.20
CA TYR A 60 41.77 3.40 8.34
C TYR A 60 42.54 4.02 7.18
N LEU A 61 43.54 4.82 7.52
CA LEU A 61 44.48 5.40 6.58
C LEU A 61 45.88 4.85 6.88
N GLN A 62 46.57 4.40 5.84
CA GLN A 62 47.97 3.98 5.94
C GLN A 62 48.78 4.48 4.75
N THR A 63 50.04 4.83 5.00
CA THR A 63 51.01 5.13 3.96
C THR A 63 52.30 4.32 4.18
N THR A 64 52.61 3.40 3.27
CA THR A 64 53.89 2.66 3.24
C THR A 64 54.64 2.95 1.93
N GLY A 65 55.94 2.62 1.88
CA GLY A 65 56.73 2.74 0.65
C GLY A 65 57.37 4.11 0.38
N GLU A 66 57.29 4.60 -0.88
CA GLU A 66 58.02 5.76 -1.39
C GLU A 66 57.49 7.10 -0.85
N GLN A 67 58.36 8.11 -0.84
CA GLN A 67 58.04 9.47 -0.37
C GLN A 67 56.95 10.10 -1.25
N GLY A 68 55.90 10.65 -0.63
CA GLY A 68 54.78 11.31 -1.32
C GLY A 68 53.53 10.44 -1.53
N ALA A 69 53.48 9.24 -0.94
CA ALA A 69 52.25 8.45 -0.86
C ALA A 69 51.32 9.02 0.24
N GLU A 70 50.04 9.18 -0.10
CA GLU A 70 48.99 9.77 0.73
C GLU A 70 47.80 8.80 0.82
N GLY A 71 47.29 8.60 2.03
CA GLY A 71 46.01 7.93 2.26
C GLY A 71 44.99 8.98 2.71
N ARG A 72 43.86 9.08 2.01
CA ARG A 72 42.97 10.25 2.16
C ARG A 72 41.48 9.95 2.08
N ILE A 73 40.73 10.84 2.74
CA ILE A 73 39.27 10.91 2.75
C ILE A 73 38.88 12.21 2.09
N ARG A 74 38.33 12.14 0.88
CA ARG A 74 37.81 13.31 0.18
C ARG A 74 36.30 13.42 0.38
N ILE A 75 35.85 14.61 0.76
CA ILE A 75 34.48 14.88 1.19
C ILE A 75 33.96 16.15 0.53
N GLU A 76 32.84 16.03 -0.19
CA GLU A 76 32.10 17.15 -0.76
C GLU A 76 30.87 17.43 0.11
N PHE A 77 30.95 18.47 0.94
CA PHE A 77 29.85 18.81 1.85
C PHE A 77 28.76 19.60 1.11
N PRO A 78 27.49 19.15 1.11
CA PRO A 78 26.41 19.84 0.42
C PRO A 78 26.17 21.29 0.90
N THR A 79 26.59 21.60 2.12
CA THR A 79 26.41 22.91 2.76
C THR A 79 27.63 23.82 2.65
N VAL A 80 28.76 23.33 2.14
CA VAL A 80 30.00 24.10 2.00
C VAL A 80 30.24 24.34 0.52
N THR A 81 29.87 25.53 0.05
CA THR A 81 30.04 25.94 -1.35
C THR A 81 31.19 26.93 -1.53
N THR A 82 31.52 27.67 -0.47
CA THR A 82 32.56 28.70 -0.45
C THR A 82 33.35 28.65 0.86
N LEU A 83 34.50 29.32 0.89
CA LEU A 83 35.35 29.36 2.07
C LEU A 83 34.64 30.00 3.28
N GLU A 84 33.69 30.92 3.05
CA GLU A 84 32.86 31.53 4.10
C GLU A 84 32.01 30.51 4.86
N ASP A 85 31.55 29.47 4.17
CA ASP A 85 30.63 28.47 4.73
C ASP A 85 31.30 27.62 5.83
N ILE A 86 32.63 27.61 5.91
CA ILE A 86 33.40 26.83 6.88
C ILE A 86 33.61 27.65 8.16
N THR A 87 32.83 27.37 9.22
CA THR A 87 33.01 27.99 10.55
C THR A 87 33.83 27.11 11.48
N SER A 88 33.62 25.78 11.43
CA SER A 88 34.49 24.83 12.09
C SER A 88 34.53 23.46 11.41
N ILE A 89 35.65 22.75 11.55
CA ILE A 89 35.82 21.35 11.11
C ILE A 89 36.51 20.58 12.23
N SER A 90 36.01 19.40 12.61
CA SER A 90 36.72 18.53 13.57
C SER A 90 36.48 17.06 13.29
N TRP A 91 37.38 16.22 13.76
CA TRP A 91 37.26 14.76 13.74
C TRP A 91 37.94 14.16 14.97
N TRP A 92 37.80 12.85 15.12
CA TRP A 92 38.57 12.05 16.05
C TRP A 92 39.63 11.29 15.27
N THR A 93 40.84 11.25 15.81
CA THR A 93 41.95 10.46 15.26
C THR A 93 42.52 9.54 16.32
N ASN A 94 42.84 8.31 15.93
CA ASN A 94 43.68 7.39 16.70
C ASN A 94 44.91 7.05 15.86
N THR A 95 46.00 7.78 16.10
CA THR A 95 47.27 7.57 15.40
C THR A 95 47.92 6.30 15.91
N VAL A 96 48.22 5.35 15.02
CA VAL A 96 48.95 4.12 15.34
C VAL A 96 50.46 4.38 15.26
N GLY A 97 50.90 5.11 14.24
CA GLY A 97 52.30 5.47 14.02
C GLY A 97 52.46 6.59 12.98
N GLY A 98 53.61 7.25 12.98
CA GLY A 98 53.91 8.35 12.06
C GLY A 98 53.15 9.64 12.39
N TYR A 99 52.65 10.31 11.35
CA TYR A 99 51.94 11.58 11.46
C TYR A 99 50.44 11.39 11.74
N PRO A 100 49.81 12.27 12.53
CA PRO A 100 48.36 12.27 12.68
C PRO A 100 47.70 12.76 11.38
N ALA A 101 46.43 12.40 11.20
CA ALA A 101 45.64 12.93 10.10
C ALA A 101 45.56 14.47 10.17
N HIS A 102 45.59 15.14 9.02
CA HIS A 102 45.51 16.59 8.86
C HIS A 102 44.46 16.97 7.79
N LEU A 103 44.20 18.27 7.59
CA LEU A 103 43.11 18.76 6.76
C LEU A 103 43.59 19.59 5.57
N ASP A 104 43.09 19.26 4.40
CA ASP A 104 43.28 20.01 3.16
C ASP A 104 41.94 20.54 2.63
N ILE A 105 41.91 21.81 2.24
CA ILE A 105 40.73 22.48 1.66
C ILE A 105 41.07 22.85 0.22
N THR A 106 40.46 22.15 -0.73
CA THR A 106 40.68 22.40 -2.16
C THR A 106 39.74 23.49 -2.65
N LEU A 107 40.33 24.51 -3.29
CA LEU A 107 39.62 25.70 -3.76
C LEU A 107 39.58 25.79 -5.29
N GLU A 108 38.48 26.30 -5.83
CA GLU A 108 38.40 26.70 -7.24
C GLU A 108 38.96 28.12 -7.41
N THR A 109 40.16 28.21 -7.98
CA THR A 109 40.79 29.49 -8.32
C THR A 109 40.99 29.63 -9.82
N ASN A 110 41.27 30.85 -10.28
CA ASN A 110 41.54 31.11 -11.71
C ASN A 110 42.98 30.73 -12.12
N ASP A 111 43.83 30.27 -11.20
CA ASP A 111 45.15 29.73 -11.50
C ASP A 111 45.02 28.28 -12.00
N VAL A 112 45.77 27.92 -13.04
CA VAL A 112 45.69 26.61 -13.72
C VAL A 112 46.24 25.44 -12.88
N ASN A 113 46.65 25.72 -11.64
CA ASN A 113 47.12 24.76 -10.65
C ASN A 113 46.32 25.00 -9.36
N GLN A 114 45.38 24.11 -9.05
CA GLN A 114 44.45 24.21 -7.91
C GLN A 114 45.18 24.66 -6.62
N SER A 115 44.72 25.73 -5.99
CA SER A 115 45.32 26.24 -4.74
C SER A 115 44.67 25.55 -3.55
N MET A 116 45.33 24.54 -2.99
CA MET A 116 44.89 23.89 -1.75
C MET A 116 45.34 24.73 -0.54
N LEU A 117 44.41 24.97 0.39
CA LEU A 117 44.71 25.46 1.73
C LEU A 117 44.88 24.26 2.65
N THR A 118 46.10 24.01 3.06
CA THR A 118 46.50 22.86 3.87
C THR A 118 46.68 23.30 5.32
N ALA A 119 46.10 22.55 6.25
CA ALA A 119 46.32 22.69 7.69
C ALA A 119 47.07 21.45 8.20
N GLU A 120 48.38 21.41 7.94
CA GLU A 120 49.36 20.37 8.30
C GLU A 120 49.41 19.93 9.78
N MET A 121 48.73 20.61 10.71
CA MET A 121 49.07 20.51 12.13
C MET A 121 47.90 20.25 13.10
N ALA A 122 47.40 19.01 13.18
CA ALA A 122 46.64 18.55 14.34
C ALA A 122 47.57 18.30 15.56
N TYR A 123 48.03 19.36 16.23
CA TYR A 123 49.04 19.22 17.29
C TYR A 123 48.49 18.62 18.59
N ASN A 124 49.20 17.62 19.15
CA ASN A 124 49.05 17.19 20.54
C ASN A 124 50.44 17.05 21.21
N ASN A 125 50.74 18.06 22.04
CA ASN A 125 51.81 18.14 23.05
C ASN A 125 53.26 18.44 22.60
N GLY A 126 53.58 19.74 22.54
CA GLY A 126 54.85 20.28 23.06
C GLY A 126 56.08 20.37 22.15
N ASP A 127 56.34 19.42 21.24
CA ASP A 127 57.48 19.53 20.30
C ASP A 127 57.06 19.57 18.82
N TRP A 128 57.57 20.57 18.09
CA TRP A 128 57.41 20.83 16.65
C TRP A 128 57.88 19.67 15.72
N ALA A 129 58.25 18.52 16.29
CA ALA A 129 58.87 17.40 15.60
C ALA A 129 58.34 16.05 16.13
N GLY A 130 57.20 15.61 15.59
CA GLY A 130 57.05 14.22 15.17
C GLY A 130 56.84 13.13 16.24
N SER A 131 56.22 13.40 17.38
CA SER A 131 55.64 12.30 18.18
C SER A 131 54.17 12.56 18.51
N ALA A 132 53.26 12.08 17.65
CA ALA A 132 51.87 11.97 18.02
C ALA A 132 51.71 11.05 19.24
N THR A 133 50.73 11.32 20.09
CA THR A 133 50.33 10.36 21.13
C THR A 133 49.67 9.18 20.42
N THR A 134 50.34 8.04 20.39
CA THR A 134 49.86 6.86 19.64
C THR A 134 48.92 5.99 20.47
N GLY A 135 47.96 5.34 19.81
CA GLY A 135 47.08 4.31 20.41
C GLY A 135 46.00 4.87 21.35
N GLN A 136 45.63 6.14 21.19
CA GLN A 136 44.53 6.77 21.91
C GLN A 136 43.70 7.64 20.97
N TRP A 137 42.38 7.63 21.15
CA TRP A 137 41.48 8.54 20.46
C TRP A 137 41.60 9.96 21.00
N LEU A 138 41.91 10.89 20.10
CA LEU A 138 42.06 12.30 20.38
C LEU A 138 41.20 13.11 19.41
N GLN A 139 40.57 14.17 19.92
CA GLN A 139 39.87 15.13 19.08
C GLN A 139 40.91 16.06 18.44
N THR A 140 40.68 16.48 17.20
CA THR A 140 41.66 17.26 16.43
C THR A 140 42.09 18.56 17.15
N PHE A 141 43.36 18.98 17.02
CA PHE A 141 43.92 20.27 17.49
C PHE A 141 43.84 20.57 19.01
N GLU A 142 43.95 19.59 19.91
CA GLU A 142 44.00 19.87 21.35
C GLU A 142 45.38 20.43 21.79
N LEU A 143 45.48 21.77 21.86
CA LEU A 143 46.66 22.46 22.38
C LEU A 143 46.73 22.34 23.91
N ALA A 144 47.91 21.95 24.41
CA ALA A 144 48.19 21.87 25.83
C ALA A 144 48.30 23.27 26.50
N ALA A 145 47.24 24.09 26.47
CA ALA A 145 46.87 25.10 27.48
C ALA A 145 45.72 26.05 27.03
N ASN A 146 44.45 25.64 27.21
CA ASN A 146 43.28 26.54 27.32
C ASN A 146 43.08 27.59 26.18
N ASP A 147 43.51 27.33 24.95
CA ASP A 147 43.47 28.29 23.84
C ASP A 147 42.54 27.93 22.65
N GLY A 148 41.81 26.83 22.65
CA GLY A 148 40.70 26.68 21.70
C GLY A 148 40.19 25.26 21.56
N ALA A 149 38.88 25.14 21.30
CA ALA A 149 38.14 23.90 21.16
C ALA A 149 38.82 22.94 20.17
N GLY A 150 38.71 21.62 20.39
CA GLY A 150 39.27 20.59 19.50
C GLY A 150 38.63 20.57 18.10
N GLU A 151 38.80 21.66 17.34
CA GLU A 151 38.25 21.93 16.02
C GLU A 151 39.11 22.98 15.27
N ILE A 152 39.19 22.85 13.95
CA ILE A 152 39.65 23.88 13.02
C ILE A 152 38.63 25.01 13.02
N ASN A 153 39.07 26.26 13.11
CA ASN A 153 38.22 27.45 13.05
C ASN A 153 38.98 28.66 12.46
N ASP A 154 38.38 29.84 12.54
CA ASP A 154 38.93 31.11 12.03
C ASP A 154 40.33 31.49 12.55
N ASN A 155 40.77 30.90 13.67
CA ASN A 155 42.10 31.10 14.23
C ASN A 155 43.13 30.06 13.77
N THR A 156 42.70 28.98 13.12
CA THR A 156 43.59 27.92 12.62
C THR A 156 44.43 28.44 11.47
N VAL A 157 45.73 28.13 11.50
CA VAL A 157 46.70 28.53 10.46
C VAL A 157 46.69 27.51 9.32
N PHE A 158 46.66 28.03 8.10
CA PHE A 158 46.73 27.28 6.85
C PHE A 158 47.90 27.78 5.99
N TRP A 159 48.48 26.86 5.23
CA TRP A 159 49.50 27.08 4.19
C TRP A 159 48.89 26.86 2.80
N VAL A 160 49.50 27.47 1.77
CA VAL A 160 49.18 27.13 0.38
C VAL A 160 50.12 26.04 -0.10
N ALA A 161 49.58 24.87 -0.48
CA ALA A 161 50.33 23.65 -0.82
C ALA A 161 51.29 23.78 -2.02
N LYS A 162 51.11 24.80 -2.88
CA LYS A 162 51.91 25.07 -4.10
C LYS A 162 53.43 25.08 -3.88
N LEU A 163 53.91 25.23 -2.63
CA LEU A 163 55.33 25.29 -2.28
C LEU A 163 55.81 24.17 -1.33
N GLY A 164 55.01 23.14 -1.10
CA GLY A 164 55.26 22.15 -0.05
C GLY A 164 54.82 22.73 1.29
N ALA A 165 53.73 22.21 1.82
CA ALA A 165 53.22 22.69 3.09
C ALA A 165 54.23 22.38 4.22
N GLY A 166 54.42 23.37 5.10
CA GLY A 166 55.53 23.37 6.06
C GLY A 166 56.90 23.86 5.54
N ASP A 167 57.07 24.20 4.25
CA ASP A 167 58.27 24.88 3.76
C ASP A 167 58.33 26.33 4.29
N GLN A 168 59.52 26.80 4.65
CA GLN A 168 59.77 28.13 5.20
C GLN A 168 59.37 29.27 4.23
N ASP A 169 59.28 28.95 2.94
CA ASP A 169 58.94 29.88 1.86
C ASP A 169 57.45 29.82 1.45
N ALA A 170 56.63 28.93 2.05
CA ALA A 170 55.21 28.80 1.75
C ALA A 170 54.36 29.94 2.39
N PRO A 171 53.50 30.65 1.63
CA PRO A 171 52.55 31.59 2.18
C PRO A 171 51.61 30.96 3.20
N TRP A 172 51.39 31.67 4.30
CA TRP A 172 50.51 31.21 5.37
C TRP A 172 49.66 32.33 5.97
N GLY A 173 48.53 31.94 6.57
CA GLY A 173 47.56 32.82 7.21
C GLY A 173 46.54 32.03 8.01
N THR A 174 45.82 32.68 8.94
CA THR A 174 44.68 32.02 9.57
C THR A 174 43.51 31.90 8.60
N LEU A 175 42.55 31.01 8.86
CA LEU A 175 41.33 30.91 8.05
C LEU A 175 40.60 32.26 7.94
N ALA A 176 40.56 33.05 9.03
CA ALA A 176 40.03 34.42 8.99
C ALA A 176 40.80 35.35 8.03
N ASN A 177 42.13 35.23 7.97
CA ASN A 177 42.94 36.01 7.03
C ASN A 177 42.62 35.60 5.59
N TRP A 178 42.54 34.31 5.31
CA TRP A 178 42.20 33.80 3.98
C TRP A 178 40.81 34.24 3.54
N LYS A 179 39.78 34.13 4.39
CA LYS A 179 38.43 34.67 4.12
C LYS A 179 38.44 36.17 3.86
N ALA A 180 39.28 36.93 4.56
CA ALA A 180 39.43 38.37 4.38
C ALA A 180 40.23 38.76 3.11
N GLY A 181 40.75 37.80 2.34
CA GLY A 181 41.67 38.08 1.24
C GLY A 181 42.99 38.64 1.72
N GLN A 182 43.54 38.09 2.79
CA GLN A 182 44.79 38.55 3.40
C GLN A 182 45.75 37.37 3.56
N VAL A 183 47.04 37.63 3.36
CA VAL A 183 48.12 36.68 3.65
C VAL A 183 48.91 37.23 4.84
N ALA A 184 49.08 36.44 5.90
CA ALA A 184 49.82 36.89 7.09
C ALA A 184 51.33 36.98 6.82
N ASN A 185 51.84 36.08 5.99
CA ASN A 185 53.21 36.06 5.52
C ASN A 185 53.29 35.50 4.10
N ASP A 186 53.91 36.24 3.18
CA ASP A 186 54.19 35.84 1.79
C ASP A 186 55.68 36.05 1.50
N PRO A 187 56.56 35.11 1.91
CA PRO A 187 58.01 35.26 1.78
C PRO A 187 58.48 35.35 0.32
N GLY A 188 57.70 34.79 -0.62
CA GLY A 188 57.99 34.73 -2.05
C GLY A 188 57.38 35.86 -2.88
N GLY A 189 56.34 36.54 -2.41
CA GLY A 189 55.59 37.53 -3.19
C GLY A 189 54.79 36.89 -4.35
N GLU A 190 54.51 35.59 -4.23
CA GLU A 190 54.00 34.73 -5.31
C GLU A 190 52.47 34.75 -5.39
N LEU A 191 51.76 35.23 -4.35
CA LEU A 191 50.30 35.31 -4.32
C LEU A 191 49.83 36.77 -4.42
N SER A 192 48.93 37.05 -5.38
CA SER A 192 48.17 38.29 -5.31
C SER A 192 47.24 38.20 -4.10
N SER A 193 47.29 39.16 -3.19
CA SER A 193 46.55 39.18 -1.92
C SER A 193 45.02 39.34 -2.10
N THR A 194 44.43 38.81 -3.16
CA THR A 194 42.99 38.93 -3.50
C THR A 194 42.42 37.67 -4.13
N GLU A 195 43.24 36.64 -4.40
CA GLU A 195 42.82 35.46 -5.16
C GLU A 195 41.96 34.50 -4.34
N ILE A 196 42.32 34.29 -3.07
CA ILE A 196 41.53 33.51 -2.11
C ILE A 196 40.82 34.49 -1.17
N ASN A 197 39.51 34.36 -1.02
CA ASN A 197 38.67 35.16 -0.13
C ASN A 197 37.42 34.36 0.27
N SER A 198 36.55 34.96 1.08
CA SER A 198 35.32 34.32 1.59
C SER A 198 34.41 33.78 0.48
N SER A 199 34.39 34.41 -0.70
CA SER A 199 33.60 33.97 -1.84
C SER A 199 34.28 32.95 -2.76
N THR A 200 35.52 32.57 -2.45
CA THR A 200 36.24 31.54 -3.23
C THR A 200 35.51 30.20 -3.08
N PRO A 201 35.12 29.54 -4.18
CA PRO A 201 34.43 28.26 -4.12
C PRO A 201 35.33 27.17 -3.52
N VAL A 202 34.73 26.30 -2.71
CA VAL A 202 35.38 25.11 -2.16
C VAL A 202 34.94 23.93 -3.01
N SER A 203 35.90 23.19 -3.57
CA SER A 203 35.61 21.98 -4.33
C SER A 203 35.35 20.80 -3.39
N PHE A 204 36.25 20.57 -2.44
CA PHE A 204 36.15 19.49 -1.47
C PHE A 204 37.08 19.74 -0.28
N VAL A 205 36.87 18.97 0.77
CA VAL A 205 37.73 18.89 1.94
C VAL A 205 38.36 17.50 1.99
N GLU A 206 39.61 17.44 2.38
CA GLU A 206 40.42 16.23 2.44
C GLU A 206 40.94 16.04 3.87
N ILE A 207 40.75 14.84 4.43
CA ILE A 207 41.41 14.43 5.67
C ILE A 207 42.40 13.34 5.29
N GLU A 208 43.68 13.60 5.48
CA GLU A 208 44.74 12.74 4.96
C GLU A 208 45.89 12.51 5.93
N ILE A 209 46.71 11.51 5.59
CA ILE A 209 48.02 11.28 6.20
C ILE A 209 49.08 11.18 5.11
N ASP A 210 50.26 11.68 5.43
CA ASP A 210 51.36 11.73 4.48
C ASP A 210 52.49 10.76 4.83
N ASN A 211 53.25 10.37 3.80
CA ASN A 211 54.55 9.73 3.90
C ASN A 211 55.68 10.63 3.35
N TRP A 212 56.03 11.70 4.07
CA TRP A 212 57.15 12.58 3.71
C TRP A 212 58.50 12.14 4.30
N ILE A 213 58.50 11.52 5.49
CA ILE A 213 59.72 11.17 6.24
C ILE A 213 59.64 9.77 6.84
N ASN A 214 58.46 9.32 7.25
CA ASN A 214 58.19 8.01 7.84
C ASN A 214 56.79 7.51 7.43
N GLN A 215 56.61 6.19 7.42
CA GLN A 215 55.30 5.54 7.33
C GLN A 215 54.34 6.08 8.39
N SER A 216 53.11 6.42 7.97
CA SER A 216 52.03 6.90 8.83
C SER A 216 50.84 5.95 8.81
N GLU A 217 50.13 5.89 9.94
CA GLU A 217 48.99 5.01 10.13
C GLU A 217 48.04 5.61 11.18
N ALA A 218 46.77 5.78 10.83
CA ALA A 218 45.77 6.36 11.72
C ALA A 218 44.34 5.88 11.40
N TYR A 219 43.48 5.93 12.40
CA TYR A 219 42.03 5.78 12.25
C TYR A 219 41.34 7.14 12.41
N VAL A 220 40.38 7.46 11.53
CA VAL A 220 39.60 8.70 11.53
C VAL A 220 38.11 8.39 11.72
N ASP A 221 37.44 9.12 12.62
CA ASP A 221 36.01 8.94 12.92
C ASP A 221 35.38 10.26 13.40
N GLY A 222 34.05 10.36 13.43
CA GLY A 222 33.30 11.47 14.04
C GLY A 222 33.57 12.82 13.37
N ILE A 223 33.59 12.84 12.04
CA ILE A 223 33.82 14.03 11.23
C ILE A 223 32.63 14.99 11.40
N THR A 224 32.95 16.24 11.72
CA THR A 224 31.98 17.31 11.93
C THR A 224 32.37 18.55 11.14
N VAL A 225 31.38 19.22 10.56
CA VAL A 225 31.53 20.54 9.94
C VAL A 225 30.42 21.45 10.46
N ASN A 226 30.80 22.64 10.94
CA ASN A 226 29.88 23.61 11.54
C ASN A 226 29.05 23.02 12.69
N GLY A 227 29.64 22.10 13.46
CA GLY A 227 28.99 21.37 14.55
C GLY A 227 27.99 20.28 14.11
N VAL A 228 27.88 19.98 12.80
CA VAL A 228 27.06 18.90 12.26
C VAL A 228 27.94 17.69 11.98
N THR A 229 27.57 16.53 12.53
CA THR A 229 28.24 15.25 12.22
C THR A 229 27.79 14.72 10.87
N TYR A 230 28.76 14.30 10.06
CA TYR A 230 28.53 13.63 8.78
C TYR A 230 29.02 12.19 8.84
N TYR A 231 28.23 11.29 8.26
CA TYR A 231 28.53 9.87 8.21
C TYR A 231 28.83 9.46 6.76
N GLY A 232 29.86 8.65 6.55
CA GLY A 232 30.15 8.07 5.23
C GLY A 232 29.43 6.74 4.97
N LEU A 233 29.04 6.04 6.05
CA LEU A 233 28.19 4.85 6.00
C LEU A 233 26.82 5.15 6.59
N ILE A 234 25.77 4.72 5.89
CA ILE A 234 24.37 4.76 6.30
C ILE A 234 24.18 3.93 7.58
N GLN A 235 24.80 2.74 7.69
CA GLN A 235 24.62 1.90 8.89
C GLN A 235 25.16 2.57 10.16
N ASP A 236 26.25 3.35 10.08
CA ASP A 236 26.75 4.08 11.24
C ASP A 236 25.83 5.21 11.66
N ALA A 237 25.18 5.88 10.72
CA ALA A 237 24.12 6.84 11.03
C ALA A 237 22.91 6.14 11.67
N ILE A 238 22.48 4.98 11.17
CA ILE A 238 21.41 4.17 11.80
C ILE A 238 21.80 3.77 13.24
N ASN A 239 23.05 3.36 13.46
CA ASN A 239 23.55 2.98 14.78
C ASN A 239 23.54 4.17 15.75
N ALA A 240 23.95 5.36 15.28
CA ALA A 240 23.96 6.59 16.06
C ALA A 240 22.56 7.18 16.29
N ALA A 241 21.60 6.90 15.40
CA ALA A 241 20.23 7.38 15.50
C ALA A 241 19.52 6.86 16.76
N THR A 242 18.74 7.74 17.37
CA THR A 242 17.77 7.40 18.41
C THR A 242 16.41 7.10 17.78
N SER A 243 15.57 6.36 18.51
CA SER A 243 14.25 5.96 18.01
C SER A 243 13.40 7.20 17.69
N GLY A 244 12.95 7.31 16.44
CA GLY A 244 12.18 8.42 15.89
C GLY A 244 12.99 9.42 15.07
N ASP A 245 14.31 9.29 15.01
CA ASP A 245 15.17 10.17 14.21
C ASP A 245 15.00 9.95 12.70
N THR A 246 15.50 10.92 11.92
CA THR A 246 15.62 10.81 10.46
C THR A 246 17.09 10.71 10.06
N VAL A 247 17.43 9.67 9.30
CA VAL A 247 18.72 9.53 8.61
C VAL A 247 18.52 10.02 7.19
N ASN A 248 19.01 11.22 6.88
CA ASN A 248 19.01 11.79 5.54
C ASN A 248 20.27 11.35 4.80
N VAL A 249 20.09 10.76 3.62
CA VAL A 249 21.17 10.26 2.77
C VAL A 249 21.22 11.10 1.50
N ALA A 250 22.34 11.78 1.28
CA ALA A 250 22.54 12.62 0.11
C ALA A 250 22.74 11.79 -1.16
N ALA A 251 22.63 12.44 -2.32
CA ALA A 251 22.97 11.83 -3.60
C ALA A 251 24.38 11.23 -3.58
N GLY A 252 24.52 10.02 -4.10
CA GLY A 252 25.78 9.28 -4.11
C GLY A 252 25.54 7.78 -4.26
N THR A 253 26.62 7.05 -4.52
CA THR A 253 26.60 5.58 -4.51
C THR A 253 27.22 5.08 -3.22
N TYR A 254 26.49 4.24 -2.51
CA TYR A 254 26.86 3.67 -1.22
C TYR A 254 27.02 2.16 -1.36
N THR A 255 28.24 1.68 -1.12
CA THR A 255 28.56 0.26 -1.02
C THR A 255 28.74 -0.08 0.45
N GLU A 256 27.67 -0.59 1.05
CA GLU A 256 27.59 -0.95 2.47
C GLU A 256 27.95 -2.42 2.65
N PRO A 257 29.03 -2.76 3.39
CA PRO A 257 29.43 -4.14 3.60
C PRO A 257 28.29 -4.98 4.16
N ILE A 258 28.09 -6.18 3.61
CA ILE A 258 27.12 -7.11 4.15
C ILE A 258 27.65 -7.68 5.47
N ALA A 259 26.94 -7.38 6.54
CA ALA A 259 27.28 -7.83 7.87
C ALA A 259 26.21 -8.75 8.43
N ARG A 260 26.65 -9.74 9.21
CA ARG A 260 25.77 -10.46 10.14
C ARG A 260 25.66 -9.63 11.41
N VAL A 261 24.76 -8.65 11.41
CA VAL A 261 24.51 -7.83 12.59
C VAL A 261 23.63 -8.63 13.55
N ALA A 262 24.13 -8.91 14.76
CA ALA A 262 23.40 -9.71 15.76
C ALA A 262 21.97 -9.19 16.01
N ALA A 263 21.76 -7.87 15.95
CA ALA A 263 20.44 -7.23 16.09
C ALA A 263 19.45 -7.66 14.98
N CYS A 264 19.88 -7.79 13.73
CA CYS A 264 19.03 -8.29 12.63
C CYS A 264 19.08 -9.82 12.46
N GLY A 265 19.51 -10.53 13.50
CA GLY A 265 19.59 -11.98 13.53
C GLY A 265 20.55 -12.55 12.48
N ASN A 266 20.25 -13.74 11.98
CA ASN A 266 21.11 -14.43 11.00
C ASN A 266 20.88 -13.99 9.55
N GLU A 267 20.06 -12.95 9.28
CA GLU A 267 19.89 -12.44 7.90
C GLU A 267 21.06 -11.51 7.56
N PRO A 268 21.94 -11.88 6.62
CA PRO A 268 23.00 -10.99 6.16
C PRO A 268 22.35 -9.81 5.43
N SER A 269 22.73 -8.59 5.79
CA SER A 269 22.26 -7.39 5.10
C SER A 269 23.29 -6.28 5.11
N SER A 270 23.18 -5.37 4.15
CA SER A 270 23.93 -4.10 4.16
C SER A 270 23.45 -3.21 5.30
N LEU A 271 22.13 -3.03 5.43
CA LEU A 271 21.52 -2.19 6.46
C LEU A 271 20.63 -3.01 7.39
N CYS A 272 20.83 -2.80 8.69
CA CYS A 272 20.02 -3.34 9.77
C CYS A 272 19.31 -2.20 10.50
N ILE A 273 17.98 -2.14 10.40
CA ILE A 273 17.14 -1.19 11.13
C ILE A 273 16.48 -1.90 12.30
N ASP A 274 16.84 -1.50 13.51
CA ASP A 274 16.41 -2.12 14.76
C ASP A 274 15.55 -1.22 15.67
N LYS A 275 15.15 -0.05 15.16
CA LYS A 275 14.38 0.97 15.90
C LYS A 275 13.43 1.72 14.95
N SER A 276 12.46 2.45 15.51
CA SER A 276 11.66 3.39 14.73
C SER A 276 12.57 4.47 14.16
N LEU A 277 12.52 4.71 12.85
CA LEU A 277 13.28 5.78 12.20
C LEU A 277 12.72 6.07 10.81
N THR A 278 13.10 7.22 10.25
CA THR A 278 12.94 7.50 8.82
C THR A 278 14.30 7.42 8.15
N LEU A 279 14.46 6.54 7.17
CA LEU A 279 15.60 6.50 6.27
C LEU A 279 15.18 7.17 4.96
N ARG A 280 15.76 8.34 4.67
CA ARG A 280 15.29 9.25 3.62
C ARG A 280 16.41 9.58 2.63
N GLY A 281 16.18 9.28 1.36
CA GLY A 281 16.90 9.80 0.21
C GLY A 281 16.13 10.95 -0.46
N ASP A 282 15.93 10.86 -1.77
CA ASP A 282 15.13 11.80 -2.56
C ASP A 282 13.81 11.15 -3.02
N PRO A 283 12.67 11.40 -2.36
CA PRO A 283 11.39 10.80 -2.73
C PRO A 283 10.75 11.39 -4.01
N GLY A 284 11.31 12.46 -4.59
CA GLY A 284 10.81 13.04 -5.84
C GLY A 284 9.41 13.69 -5.78
N ASP A 285 8.86 13.99 -6.97
CA ASP A 285 7.71 14.88 -7.17
C ASP A 285 6.36 14.15 -7.47
N ALA A 286 6.13 13.00 -6.82
CA ALA A 286 4.87 12.22 -6.79
C ALA A 286 4.58 11.21 -7.93
N ALA A 287 5.48 11.01 -8.90
CA ALA A 287 5.43 9.83 -9.76
C ALA A 287 6.00 8.60 -9.02
N ALA A 288 5.71 7.38 -9.47
CA ALA A 288 6.33 6.20 -8.87
C ALA A 288 7.86 6.23 -9.10
N GLY A 289 8.61 5.90 -8.05
CA GLY A 289 10.06 5.89 -8.01
C GLY A 289 10.65 7.09 -7.26
N PRO A 290 11.97 7.12 -7.08
CA PRO A 290 12.64 8.18 -6.37
C PRO A 290 12.88 9.39 -7.29
N GLY A 291 13.31 10.52 -6.71
CA GLY A 291 13.71 11.71 -7.44
C GLY A 291 15.08 11.58 -8.12
N SER A 292 15.52 12.64 -8.79
CA SER A 292 16.77 12.60 -9.58
C SER A 292 18.04 12.56 -8.74
N ASP A 293 17.96 12.98 -7.48
CA ASP A 293 19.08 13.06 -6.55
C ASP A 293 19.07 11.88 -5.55
N ALA A 294 18.40 10.78 -5.94
CA ALA A 294 18.27 9.59 -5.11
C ALA A 294 19.63 8.95 -4.80
N PRO A 295 19.95 8.67 -3.52
CA PRO A 295 21.08 7.81 -3.18
C PRO A 295 20.90 6.41 -3.77
N VAL A 296 22.00 5.84 -4.26
CA VAL A 296 22.09 4.48 -4.77
C VAL A 296 22.71 3.59 -3.70
N LEU A 297 21.96 2.63 -3.19
CA LEU A 297 22.47 1.53 -2.37
C LEU A 297 22.83 0.36 -3.31
N ASP A 298 24.13 0.11 -3.48
CA ASP A 298 24.66 -0.78 -4.51
C ASP A 298 25.29 -2.05 -3.92
N GLY A 299 24.66 -3.19 -4.18
CA GLY A 299 25.11 -4.51 -3.74
C GLY A 299 26.16 -5.18 -4.65
N ALA A 300 26.61 -4.52 -5.72
CA ALA A 300 27.52 -5.12 -6.68
C ALA A 300 28.85 -5.56 -6.04
N GLY A 301 29.20 -6.83 -6.22
CA GLY A 301 30.46 -7.39 -5.70
C GLY A 301 30.45 -7.70 -4.20
N LEU A 302 29.30 -7.55 -3.52
CA LEU A 302 29.13 -7.98 -2.14
C LEU A 302 28.82 -9.47 -2.03
N ASP A 303 28.93 -10.02 -0.81
CA ASP A 303 28.53 -11.38 -0.48
C ASP A 303 27.00 -11.58 -0.57
N ASP A 304 26.52 -12.79 -0.33
CA ASP A 304 25.08 -13.09 -0.31
C ASP A 304 24.36 -12.38 0.87
N GLY A 305 23.42 -11.47 0.58
CA GLY A 305 22.61 -10.77 1.59
C GLY A 305 21.60 -9.78 1.00
N SER A 306 20.68 -9.29 1.84
CA SER A 306 19.64 -8.29 1.49
C SER A 306 20.16 -6.86 1.63
N ALA A 307 19.51 -5.89 0.97
CA ALA A 307 19.90 -4.49 1.12
C ALA A 307 19.53 -3.96 2.51
N ILE A 308 18.27 -4.15 2.93
CA ILE A 308 17.75 -3.63 4.20
C ILE A 308 16.97 -4.74 4.92
N ALA A 309 17.41 -5.07 6.14
CA ALA A 309 16.69 -5.96 7.04
C ALA A 309 16.09 -5.17 8.23
N LEU A 310 14.85 -5.49 8.57
CA LEU A 310 14.21 -5.04 9.82
C LEU A 310 14.42 -6.09 10.92
N LEU A 311 14.60 -5.62 12.16
CA LEU A 311 14.92 -6.41 13.37
C LEU A 311 14.30 -7.81 13.42
N ARG A 312 15.12 -8.82 13.74
CA ARG A 312 14.73 -10.24 13.76
C ARG A 312 14.78 -10.91 15.15
N ASP A 313 15.30 -10.24 16.18
CA ASP A 313 15.50 -10.85 17.50
C ASP A 313 14.40 -10.51 18.52
N GLY A 314 13.22 -11.11 18.34
CA GLY A 314 12.16 -11.25 19.35
C GLY A 314 11.55 -9.96 19.93
N SER A 315 11.94 -8.80 19.41
CA SER A 315 11.38 -7.50 19.79
C SER A 315 10.62 -6.92 18.60
N PRO A 316 9.34 -6.54 18.76
CA PRO A 316 8.58 -5.92 17.69
C PRO A 316 9.23 -4.62 17.21
N ILE A 317 9.34 -4.46 15.90
CA ILE A 317 9.75 -3.20 15.27
C ILE A 317 8.54 -2.44 14.75
N SER A 318 8.55 -1.12 14.84
CA SER A 318 7.46 -0.32 14.29
C SER A 318 7.88 1.08 13.87
N ASN A 319 7.02 1.75 13.09
CA ASN A 319 7.19 3.14 12.68
C ASN A 319 8.51 3.37 11.94
N VAL A 320 8.75 2.57 10.91
CA VAL A 320 9.89 2.72 10.00
C VAL A 320 9.39 3.26 8.66
N ILE A 321 10.07 4.27 8.14
CA ILE A 321 9.84 4.80 6.79
C ILE A 321 11.14 4.65 6.00
N ILE A 322 11.07 4.07 4.80
CA ILE A 322 12.17 3.98 3.84
C ILE A 322 11.69 4.64 2.54
N GLU A 323 12.32 5.75 2.16
CA GLU A 323 11.88 6.53 1.01
C GLU A 323 13.01 7.14 0.18
N GLY A 324 12.83 7.18 -1.13
CA GLY A 324 13.70 7.95 -2.04
C GLY A 324 15.04 7.30 -2.39
N PHE A 325 15.14 5.96 -2.40
CA PHE A 325 16.37 5.24 -2.73
C PHE A 325 16.30 4.55 -4.09
N ILE A 326 17.45 4.40 -4.73
CA ILE A 326 17.68 3.36 -5.74
C ILE A 326 18.40 2.21 -5.03
N ILE A 327 17.84 1.01 -5.03
CA ILE A 327 18.39 -0.19 -4.39
C ILE A 327 18.64 -1.23 -5.46
N ARG A 328 19.91 -1.60 -5.67
CA ARG A 328 20.25 -2.46 -6.82
C ARG A 328 21.39 -3.46 -6.59
N ASN A 329 21.49 -4.43 -7.47
CA ASN A 329 22.60 -5.38 -7.58
C ASN A 329 22.78 -6.31 -6.36
N TYR A 330 21.74 -6.56 -5.58
CA TYR A 330 21.76 -7.57 -4.51
C TYR A 330 21.54 -8.98 -5.09
N THR A 331 22.46 -9.35 -5.98
CA THR A 331 22.48 -10.59 -6.79
C THR A 331 23.64 -11.50 -6.37
N ASN A 332 23.57 -12.81 -6.65
CA ASN A 332 24.62 -13.77 -6.29
C ASN A 332 25.60 -13.96 -7.46
N PRO A 333 26.92 -13.82 -7.25
CA PRO A 333 27.93 -14.04 -8.28
C PRO A 333 28.21 -15.52 -8.64
N ASN A 334 27.65 -16.52 -7.95
CA ASN A 334 28.01 -17.94 -8.06
C ASN A 334 26.97 -18.89 -8.68
N GLU A 335 26.05 -18.40 -9.52
CA GLU A 335 25.09 -19.23 -10.29
C GLU A 335 24.32 -20.29 -9.46
N GLN A 336 23.56 -19.81 -8.48
CA GLN A 336 22.15 -20.16 -8.32
C GLN A 336 21.52 -19.00 -7.53
N GLY A 337 21.41 -17.87 -8.26
CA GLY A 337 20.76 -16.58 -8.03
C GLY A 337 20.88 -15.89 -6.67
N GLY A 338 20.57 -14.60 -6.70
CA GLY A 338 20.74 -13.75 -5.53
C GLY A 338 19.91 -14.23 -4.36
N THR A 339 20.40 -14.02 -3.15
CA THR A 339 19.63 -14.30 -1.92
C THR A 339 19.01 -13.04 -1.33
N GLY A 340 19.39 -11.86 -1.84
CA GLY A 340 19.03 -10.57 -1.27
C GLY A 340 17.67 -10.07 -1.73
N SER A 341 16.84 -9.70 -0.77
CA SER A 341 15.71 -8.80 -1.03
C SER A 341 16.17 -7.34 -0.94
N GLY A 342 15.41 -6.43 -1.54
CA GLY A 342 15.60 -5.00 -1.32
C GLY A 342 15.30 -4.65 0.13
N VAL A 343 14.07 -4.93 0.58
CA VAL A 343 13.67 -4.82 1.98
C VAL A 343 13.11 -6.16 2.47
N ILE A 344 13.58 -6.64 3.61
CA ILE A 344 13.11 -7.87 4.25
C ILE A 344 12.68 -7.67 5.70
N ALA A 345 11.52 -8.24 6.04
CA ALA A 345 11.04 -8.43 7.40
C ALA A 345 10.36 -9.80 7.53
N TRP A 346 11.10 -10.79 8.02
CA TRP A 346 10.60 -12.15 8.24
C TRP A 346 10.67 -12.52 9.72
N ASN A 347 9.54 -12.92 10.32
CA ASN A 347 9.43 -13.27 11.74
C ASN A 347 9.81 -12.13 12.71
N THR A 348 9.29 -10.92 12.47
CA THR A 348 9.78 -9.69 13.13
C THR A 348 8.74 -8.96 13.98
N ASP A 349 7.47 -9.35 13.94
CA ASP A 349 6.35 -8.57 14.51
C ASP A 349 6.38 -7.09 14.03
N ALA A 350 6.77 -6.86 12.77
CA ALA A 350 6.91 -5.51 12.25
C ALA A 350 5.54 -4.88 11.97
N SER A 351 5.39 -3.64 12.44
CA SER A 351 4.13 -2.91 12.29
C SER A 351 4.30 -1.44 11.90
N SER A 352 3.34 -0.88 11.16
CA SER A 352 3.39 0.53 10.74
C SER A 352 4.67 0.86 9.97
N ILE A 353 4.92 0.09 8.91
CA ILE A 353 6.11 0.23 8.05
C ILE A 353 5.70 0.85 6.73
N THR A 354 6.44 1.86 6.27
CA THR A 354 6.19 2.53 4.98
C THR A 354 7.41 2.39 4.08
N ILE A 355 7.21 1.81 2.90
CA ILE A 355 8.20 1.69 1.83
C ILE A 355 7.66 2.46 0.63
N GLN A 356 8.22 3.62 0.35
CA GLN A 356 7.66 4.51 -0.67
C GLN A 356 8.68 5.18 -1.57
N ASP A 357 8.28 5.45 -2.81
CA ASP A 357 9.06 6.29 -3.73
C ASP A 357 10.51 5.77 -3.90
N ASN A 358 10.70 4.45 -3.97
CA ASN A 358 12.00 3.81 -4.20
C ASN A 358 12.06 3.13 -5.58
N SER A 359 13.26 2.90 -6.09
CA SER A 359 13.55 2.02 -7.22
C SER A 359 14.26 0.75 -6.72
N PHE A 360 13.83 -0.40 -7.17
CA PHE A 360 14.40 -1.71 -6.86
C PHE A 360 14.80 -2.38 -8.17
N GLU A 361 16.09 -2.69 -8.34
CA GLU A 361 16.64 -3.16 -9.61
C GLU A 361 17.55 -4.37 -9.39
N ASP A 362 17.40 -5.41 -10.21
CA ASP A 362 18.31 -6.57 -10.21
C ASP A 362 18.47 -7.19 -8.81
N LEU A 363 17.38 -7.77 -8.30
CA LEU A 363 17.34 -8.36 -6.97
C LEU A 363 17.26 -9.88 -7.06
N GLY A 364 18.02 -10.52 -6.17
CA GLY A 364 18.09 -11.97 -6.03
C GLY A 364 16.82 -12.65 -5.61
N TRP A 365 16.01 -11.97 -4.79
CA TRP A 365 14.81 -12.52 -4.20
C TRP A 365 13.62 -11.58 -4.47
N ASN A 366 13.21 -10.76 -3.49
CA ASN A 366 12.08 -9.85 -3.64
C ASN A 366 12.50 -8.38 -3.65
N GLY A 367 11.68 -7.51 -4.24
CA GLY A 367 11.74 -6.07 -3.96
C GLY A 367 11.46 -5.81 -2.48
N VAL A 368 10.26 -6.16 -2.05
CA VAL A 368 9.82 -6.12 -0.65
C VAL A 368 9.31 -7.49 -0.22
N LEU A 369 9.93 -8.07 0.81
CA LEU A 369 9.55 -9.35 1.42
C LEU A 369 9.10 -9.14 2.87
N VAL A 370 7.84 -9.43 3.14
CA VAL A 370 7.28 -9.43 4.49
C VAL A 370 6.60 -10.76 4.75
N GLY A 371 6.90 -11.35 5.90
CA GLY A 371 6.02 -12.37 6.44
C GLY A 371 6.44 -13.02 7.73
N SER A 372 5.80 -14.16 8.00
CA SER A 372 6.08 -14.95 9.18
C SER A 372 5.77 -16.44 9.00
N ASP A 373 6.55 -17.27 9.71
CA ASP A 373 6.36 -18.71 9.89
C ASP A 373 6.17 -19.10 11.38
N ASP A 374 6.34 -18.15 12.32
CA ASP A 374 6.45 -18.41 13.76
C ASP A 374 5.38 -17.74 14.63
N ASP A 375 4.16 -17.60 14.09
CA ASP A 375 3.00 -16.92 14.70
C ASP A 375 3.17 -15.40 14.90
N SER A 376 4.32 -14.81 14.54
CA SER A 376 4.49 -13.36 14.55
C SER A 376 3.51 -12.66 13.58
N VAL A 377 2.98 -11.51 13.99
CA VAL A 377 1.93 -10.80 13.25
C VAL A 377 2.50 -9.52 12.64
N GLN A 378 2.73 -9.58 11.33
CA GLN A 378 3.11 -8.42 10.53
C GLN A 378 1.86 -7.56 10.24
N SER A 379 1.92 -6.23 10.39
CA SER A 379 0.72 -5.39 10.19
C SER A 379 0.99 -3.96 9.75
N GLY A 380 0.01 -3.29 9.12
CA GLY A 380 0.13 -1.85 8.86
C GLY A 380 1.23 -1.49 7.86
N TRP A 381 1.54 -2.38 6.92
CA TRP A 381 2.51 -2.11 5.87
C TRP A 381 1.90 -1.23 4.77
N THR A 382 2.64 -0.22 4.34
CA THR A 382 2.31 0.64 3.20
C THR A 382 3.44 0.55 2.19
N VAL A 383 3.21 -0.12 1.07
CA VAL A 383 4.18 -0.23 -0.03
C VAL A 383 3.63 0.56 -1.21
N GLN A 384 4.11 1.78 -1.42
CA GLN A 384 3.49 2.68 -2.38
C GLN A 384 4.46 3.38 -3.32
N ASN A 385 4.02 3.67 -4.54
CA ASN A 385 4.78 4.47 -5.51
C ASN A 385 6.21 3.97 -5.75
N ASN A 386 6.51 2.68 -5.59
CA ASN A 386 7.83 2.15 -5.90
C ASN A 386 7.90 1.72 -7.37
N VAL A 387 9.10 1.76 -7.95
CA VAL A 387 9.44 1.10 -9.21
C VAL A 387 10.21 -0.17 -8.86
N ILE A 388 9.75 -1.32 -9.35
CA ILE A 388 10.40 -2.61 -9.11
C ILE A 388 10.64 -3.29 -10.44
N ASP A 389 11.91 -3.45 -10.80
CA ASP A 389 12.34 -4.11 -12.02
C ASP A 389 13.25 -5.30 -11.70
N ASN A 390 12.94 -6.44 -12.30
CA ASN A 390 13.77 -7.65 -12.21
C ASN A 390 14.06 -8.16 -10.78
N ALA A 391 13.02 -8.28 -9.94
CA ALA A 391 13.09 -9.09 -8.73
C ALA A 391 12.85 -10.57 -9.09
N ALA A 392 13.79 -11.46 -8.77
CA ALA A 392 13.75 -12.84 -9.28
C ALA A 392 12.55 -13.66 -8.76
N TYR A 393 12.12 -13.47 -7.51
CA TYR A 393 10.99 -14.18 -6.92
C TYR A 393 9.68 -13.40 -7.03
N ALA A 394 9.53 -12.32 -6.27
CA ALA A 394 8.37 -11.44 -6.32
C ALA A 394 8.72 -9.95 -6.22
N GLY A 395 7.97 -9.08 -6.88
CA GLY A 395 8.13 -7.64 -6.68
C GLY A 395 7.82 -7.25 -5.23
N VAL A 396 6.60 -7.56 -4.79
CA VAL A 396 6.14 -7.39 -3.40
C VAL A 396 5.53 -8.70 -2.91
N GLU A 397 5.92 -9.18 -1.73
CA GLU A 397 5.30 -10.32 -1.06
C GLU A 397 4.85 -9.94 0.35
N LEU A 398 3.56 -10.13 0.60
CA LEU A 398 2.94 -10.01 1.92
C LEU A 398 2.39 -11.38 2.31
N THR A 399 3.16 -12.15 3.09
CA THR A 399 2.76 -13.46 3.61
C THR A 399 2.41 -13.36 5.09
N ASN A 400 1.20 -13.76 5.51
CA ASN A 400 0.75 -13.67 6.91
C ASN A 400 0.78 -12.23 7.47
N VAL A 401 0.22 -11.26 6.71
CA VAL A 401 0.26 -9.82 7.02
C VAL A 401 -1.15 -9.25 7.14
N THR A 402 -1.44 -8.38 8.13
CA THR A 402 -2.75 -7.71 8.27
C THR A 402 -2.71 -6.22 7.93
N ASN A 403 -3.89 -5.63 7.67
CA ASN A 403 -4.12 -4.19 7.63
C ASN A 403 -3.10 -3.42 6.77
N SER A 404 -2.81 -3.93 5.58
CA SER A 404 -1.70 -3.46 4.76
C SER A 404 -2.15 -3.04 3.37
N THR A 405 -1.37 -2.18 2.72
CA THR A 405 -1.69 -1.60 1.43
C THR A 405 -0.49 -1.68 0.50
N VAL A 406 -0.76 -2.05 -0.76
CA VAL A 406 0.22 -2.03 -1.86
C VAL A 406 -0.37 -1.19 -2.97
N SER A 407 0.11 0.03 -3.19
CA SER A 407 -0.57 0.96 -4.10
C SER A 407 0.32 1.83 -4.99
N GLY A 408 -0.09 2.06 -6.23
CA GLY A 408 0.62 2.99 -7.12
C GLY A 408 2.01 2.54 -7.55
N ASN A 409 2.38 1.28 -7.31
CA ASN A 409 3.70 0.76 -7.71
C ASN A 409 3.72 0.42 -9.21
N THR A 410 4.88 0.55 -9.82
CA THR A 410 5.15 0.06 -11.18
C THR A 410 6.09 -1.14 -11.10
N ILE A 411 5.64 -2.31 -11.55
CA ILE A 411 6.36 -3.57 -11.36
C ILE A 411 6.52 -4.29 -12.70
N THR A 412 7.75 -4.68 -13.01
CA THR A 412 8.08 -5.59 -14.11
C THR A 412 8.38 -6.98 -13.54
N VAL A 413 7.53 -7.95 -13.87
CA VAL A 413 7.63 -9.32 -13.37
C VAL A 413 8.76 -10.08 -14.06
N SER A 414 9.54 -10.84 -13.30
CA SER A 414 10.59 -11.71 -13.83
C SER A 414 10.02 -12.94 -14.57
N ASN A 415 10.87 -13.66 -15.28
CA ASN A 415 10.46 -14.87 -16.01
C ASN A 415 10.08 -16.06 -15.11
N GLY A 416 10.24 -15.99 -13.78
CA GLY A 416 9.91 -17.08 -12.85
C GLY A 416 10.81 -18.31 -12.94
N THR A 417 12.03 -18.16 -13.47
CA THR A 417 12.99 -19.27 -13.60
C THR A 417 13.66 -19.65 -12.27
N TRP A 418 13.42 -18.88 -11.20
CA TRP A 418 14.05 -19.05 -9.90
C TRP A 418 13.51 -20.27 -9.14
N ASP A 419 12.20 -20.29 -8.97
CA ASP A 419 11.41 -21.39 -8.40
C ASP A 419 10.21 -21.61 -9.31
N VAL A 420 10.36 -22.50 -10.29
CA VAL A 420 9.37 -22.68 -11.37
C VAL A 420 8.02 -23.07 -10.76
N GLY A 421 7.01 -22.23 -11.01
CA GLY A 421 5.65 -22.40 -10.50
C GLY A 421 5.32 -21.63 -9.23
N ASP A 422 6.32 -21.16 -8.47
CA ASP A 422 6.14 -20.35 -7.26
C ASP A 422 6.71 -18.91 -7.41
N SER A 423 7.75 -18.71 -8.24
CA SER A 423 8.39 -17.42 -8.54
C SER A 423 7.87 -16.74 -9.82
N GLY A 424 8.34 -15.53 -10.09
CA GLY A 424 7.85 -14.70 -11.20
C GLY A 424 6.48 -14.13 -10.84
N VAL A 425 6.44 -13.40 -9.73
CA VAL A 425 5.23 -12.75 -9.23
C VAL A 425 5.42 -11.23 -9.20
N GLY A 426 4.43 -10.46 -9.63
CA GLY A 426 4.45 -9.00 -9.41
C GLY A 426 4.15 -8.68 -7.94
N ILE A 427 2.94 -9.04 -7.50
CA ILE A 427 2.49 -8.85 -6.11
C ILE A 427 1.92 -10.17 -5.59
N GLU A 428 2.44 -10.68 -4.47
CA GLU A 428 1.88 -11.80 -3.73
C GLU A 428 1.21 -11.32 -2.43
N VAL A 429 -0.04 -11.72 -2.24
CA VAL A 429 -0.76 -11.64 -0.96
C VAL A 429 -1.09 -13.05 -0.53
N ALA A 430 -0.46 -13.50 0.55
CA ALA A 430 -0.51 -14.90 0.96
C ALA A 430 -0.82 -15.12 2.44
N VAL A 431 -1.44 -16.26 2.72
CA VAL A 431 -1.41 -16.92 4.04
C VAL A 431 -0.79 -18.30 3.87
N ARG A 432 0.16 -18.62 4.75
CA ARG A 432 0.86 -19.91 4.79
C ARG A 432 0.81 -20.48 6.20
N ASP A 433 0.28 -21.69 6.33
CA ASP A 433 0.26 -22.40 7.62
C ASP A 433 0.98 -23.76 7.51
N ASN A 434 2.01 -23.95 8.33
CA ASN A 434 2.82 -25.16 8.42
C ASN A 434 2.44 -26.09 9.58
N GLY A 435 1.24 -25.95 10.14
CA GLY A 435 0.72 -26.81 11.20
C GLY A 435 1.27 -26.44 12.59
N THR A 436 1.86 -25.26 12.72
CA THR A 436 2.34 -24.64 13.96
C THR A 436 1.23 -23.99 14.77
N GLY A 437 0.05 -23.79 14.17
CA GLY A 437 -1.06 -23.12 14.83
C GLY A 437 -1.18 -21.63 14.47
N VAL A 438 -0.43 -21.16 13.47
CA VAL A 438 -0.67 -19.87 12.81
C VAL A 438 -2.11 -19.90 12.36
N THR A 439 -2.99 -19.23 13.10
CA THR A 439 -4.39 -19.21 12.72
C THR A 439 -4.50 -18.43 11.42
N ALA A 440 -4.88 -19.16 10.37
CA ALA A 440 -5.90 -18.83 9.38
C ALA A 440 -6.78 -17.56 9.55
N GLY A 441 -6.89 -16.94 10.72
CA GLY A 441 -7.68 -15.72 10.92
C GLY A 441 -6.95 -14.43 10.56
N ASP A 442 -5.63 -14.46 10.33
CA ASP A 442 -4.74 -13.33 10.62
C ASP A 442 -4.12 -12.67 9.37
N THR A 443 -4.75 -12.77 8.19
CA THR A 443 -4.58 -11.77 7.11
C THR A 443 -5.95 -11.19 6.82
N ILE A 444 -6.19 -10.02 7.40
CA ILE A 444 -7.43 -9.25 7.29
C ILE A 444 -7.07 -7.87 6.76
N GLY A 445 -7.78 -7.43 5.71
CA GLY A 445 -7.75 -6.03 5.29
C GLY A 445 -6.49 -5.66 4.51
N VAL A 446 -6.08 -6.51 3.56
CA VAL A 446 -5.05 -6.14 2.58
C VAL A 446 -5.71 -5.52 1.36
N THR A 447 -5.22 -4.36 0.93
CA THR A 447 -5.68 -3.67 -0.30
C THR A 447 -4.53 -3.54 -1.28
N VAL A 448 -4.73 -4.01 -2.51
CA VAL A 448 -3.81 -3.83 -3.63
C VAL A 448 -4.47 -2.93 -4.66
N SER A 449 -3.97 -1.71 -4.83
CA SER A 449 -4.68 -0.73 -5.68
C SER A 449 -3.83 0.18 -6.56
N GLY A 450 -4.31 0.47 -7.78
CA GLY A 450 -3.65 1.45 -8.65
C GLY A 450 -2.24 1.05 -9.11
N ASN A 451 -1.85 -0.22 -9.00
CA ASN A 451 -0.54 -0.68 -9.44
C ASN A 451 -0.53 -0.94 -10.95
N THR A 452 0.63 -0.75 -11.58
CA THR A 452 0.89 -1.14 -12.98
C THR A 452 1.86 -2.31 -12.99
N ILE A 453 1.45 -3.44 -13.54
CA ILE A 453 2.19 -4.71 -13.51
C ILE A 453 2.29 -5.25 -14.93
N THR A 454 3.53 -5.46 -15.39
CA THR A 454 3.84 -5.93 -16.75
C THR A 454 4.96 -6.96 -16.76
N GLY A 455 5.31 -7.50 -17.92
CA GLY A 455 6.43 -8.45 -18.06
C GLY A 455 6.01 -9.90 -17.86
N GLY A 456 6.81 -10.67 -17.14
CA GLY A 456 6.60 -12.10 -16.96
C GLY A 456 7.11 -12.95 -18.14
N GLY A 457 7.11 -14.26 -17.94
CA GLY A 457 7.59 -15.24 -18.92
C GLY A 457 6.90 -16.58 -18.74
N ALA A 458 7.19 -17.55 -19.60
CA ALA A 458 6.48 -18.83 -19.60
C ALA A 458 6.52 -19.58 -18.24
N ASP A 459 7.56 -19.35 -17.43
CA ASP A 459 7.74 -19.97 -16.12
C ASP A 459 7.27 -19.09 -14.96
N ALA A 460 6.81 -17.86 -15.23
CA ALA A 460 6.27 -16.97 -14.22
C ALA A 460 4.97 -17.52 -13.65
N ARG A 461 4.61 -17.06 -12.46
CA ARG A 461 3.43 -17.56 -11.76
C ARG A 461 2.20 -16.70 -12.06
N ALA A 462 2.29 -15.40 -11.79
CA ALA A 462 1.22 -14.43 -12.05
C ALA A 462 1.68 -12.97 -11.92
N GLY A 463 0.96 -12.02 -12.51
CA GLY A 463 1.11 -10.60 -12.20
C GLY A 463 0.73 -10.30 -10.76
N ILE A 464 -0.47 -10.71 -10.34
CA ILE A 464 -0.92 -10.69 -8.94
C ILE A 464 -1.26 -12.11 -8.51
N ASN A 465 -0.69 -12.57 -7.40
CA ASN A 465 -0.96 -13.87 -6.82
C ASN A 465 -1.63 -13.75 -5.45
N ILE A 466 -2.82 -14.34 -5.31
CA ILE A 466 -3.60 -14.41 -4.07
C ILE A 466 -3.60 -15.86 -3.60
N LEU A 467 -2.93 -16.12 -2.48
CA LEU A 467 -2.58 -17.48 -2.08
C LEU A 467 -3.01 -17.80 -0.65
N SER A 468 -3.79 -18.85 -0.46
CA SER A 468 -3.97 -19.48 0.84
C SER A 468 -3.40 -20.89 0.77
N ARG A 469 -2.38 -21.22 1.57
CA ARG A 469 -1.63 -22.48 1.45
C ARG A 469 -1.46 -23.17 2.79
N ALA A 470 -1.96 -24.41 2.86
CA ALA A 470 -1.84 -25.28 4.01
C ALA A 470 -0.84 -26.41 3.71
N TYR A 471 0.19 -26.59 4.54
CA TYR A 471 1.27 -27.55 4.27
C TYR A 471 1.06 -28.93 4.92
N GLN A 472 0.32 -29.03 6.03
CA GLN A 472 0.20 -30.25 6.83
C GLN A 472 -1.24 -30.54 7.23
N ALA A 473 -1.54 -31.77 7.67
CA ALA A 473 -2.89 -32.17 8.09
C ALA A 473 -3.45 -31.36 9.27
N THR A 474 -2.58 -30.76 10.07
CA THR A 474 -2.96 -29.87 11.18
C THR A 474 -3.12 -28.41 10.74
N SER A 475 -2.76 -28.08 9.50
CA SER A 475 -2.84 -26.73 8.98
C SER A 475 -4.28 -26.32 8.68
N ASP A 476 -4.60 -25.08 9.02
CA ASP A 476 -5.79 -24.35 8.63
C ASP A 476 -5.32 -22.98 8.12
N ALA A 477 -5.21 -22.82 6.80
CA ALA A 477 -4.81 -21.58 6.16
C ALA A 477 -6.04 -20.85 5.64
N TRP A 478 -6.24 -19.60 6.05
CA TRP A 478 -7.42 -18.85 5.65
C TRP A 478 -7.05 -17.39 5.40
N LEU A 479 -7.40 -16.91 4.21
CA LEU A 479 -7.10 -15.58 3.72
C LEU A 479 -8.42 -14.83 3.54
N MET A 480 -8.57 -13.66 4.17
CA MET A 480 -9.87 -12.99 4.20
C MET A 480 -9.78 -11.47 4.03
N ASN A 481 -10.83 -10.86 3.47
CA ASN A 481 -10.96 -9.40 3.33
C ASN A 481 -9.81 -8.78 2.53
N VAL A 482 -9.52 -9.37 1.37
CA VAL A 482 -8.55 -8.84 0.42
C VAL A 482 -9.30 -8.08 -0.68
N THR A 483 -8.85 -6.87 -0.98
CA THR A 483 -9.39 -6.04 -2.07
C THR A 483 -8.30 -5.81 -3.11
N ILE A 484 -8.58 -6.14 -4.37
CA ILE A 484 -7.71 -5.91 -5.52
C ILE A 484 -8.47 -4.96 -6.45
N GLU A 485 -8.07 -3.69 -6.49
CA GLU A 485 -8.83 -2.66 -7.21
C GLU A 485 -8.00 -1.74 -8.10
N ASP A 486 -8.55 -1.33 -9.24
CA ASP A 486 -7.95 -0.32 -10.12
C ASP A 486 -6.50 -0.61 -10.56
N ASN A 487 -6.07 -1.88 -10.58
CA ASN A 487 -4.74 -2.25 -11.04
C ASN A 487 -4.74 -2.47 -12.56
N THR A 488 -3.62 -2.18 -13.21
CA THR A 488 -3.35 -2.57 -14.60
C THR A 488 -2.40 -3.76 -14.60
N VAL A 489 -2.85 -4.89 -15.14
CA VAL A 489 -2.09 -6.14 -15.27
C VAL A 489 -2.07 -6.52 -16.74
N ASP A 490 -0.96 -6.24 -17.41
CA ASP A 490 -0.85 -6.29 -18.86
C ASP A 490 0.29 -7.20 -19.33
N GLY A 491 0.00 -8.07 -20.30
CA GLY A 491 1.03 -8.83 -21.01
C GLY A 491 1.66 -9.98 -20.23
N ILE A 492 1.09 -10.38 -19.08
CA ILE A 492 1.68 -11.44 -18.25
C ILE A 492 1.41 -12.82 -18.85
N THR A 493 2.48 -13.59 -18.99
CA THR A 493 2.41 -15.03 -19.27
C THR A 493 2.84 -15.78 -18.01
N PRO A 494 2.14 -16.84 -17.57
CA PRO A 494 0.89 -17.36 -18.10
C PRO A 494 -0.38 -16.70 -17.51
N ARG A 495 -0.31 -15.94 -16.40
CA ARG A 495 -1.51 -15.46 -15.69
C ARG A 495 -1.41 -14.00 -15.28
N GLY A 496 -2.44 -13.20 -15.56
CA GLY A 496 -2.57 -11.86 -15.02
C GLY A 496 -2.77 -11.91 -13.50
N ILE A 497 -3.92 -12.43 -13.06
CA ILE A 497 -4.26 -12.58 -11.64
C ILE A 497 -4.52 -14.06 -11.34
N LEU A 498 -3.85 -14.61 -10.32
CA LEU A 498 -4.07 -15.98 -9.83
C LEU A 498 -4.66 -15.96 -8.43
N VAL A 499 -5.73 -16.73 -8.21
CA VAL A 499 -6.36 -16.94 -6.90
C VAL A 499 -6.35 -18.43 -6.59
N ALA A 500 -5.58 -18.85 -5.59
CA ALA A 500 -5.37 -20.25 -5.26
C ALA A 500 -5.49 -20.52 -3.75
N ALA A 501 -6.47 -21.36 -3.38
CA ALA A 501 -6.54 -22.00 -2.07
C ALA A 501 -6.00 -23.43 -2.20
N GLU A 502 -4.77 -23.65 -1.73
CA GLU A 502 -4.00 -24.88 -1.88
C GLU A 502 -4.03 -25.74 -0.60
N GLN A 503 -4.83 -26.79 -0.62
CA GLN A 503 -4.82 -27.83 0.41
C GLN A 503 -3.71 -28.85 0.11
N ARG A 504 -2.69 -28.94 0.96
CA ARG A 504 -1.64 -29.97 0.86
C ARG A 504 -1.68 -30.89 2.08
N ASN A 505 -1.34 -32.16 1.87
CA ASN A 505 -1.20 -33.16 2.93
C ASN A 505 -2.39 -33.27 3.90
N GLY A 506 -3.61 -32.97 3.45
CA GLY A 506 -4.83 -33.02 4.27
C GLY A 506 -5.12 -31.76 5.10
N GLY A 507 -4.32 -30.70 4.97
CA GLY A 507 -4.58 -29.40 5.58
C GLY A 507 -5.69 -28.63 4.88
N ALA A 508 -6.40 -27.79 5.64
CA ALA A 508 -7.47 -26.95 5.13
C ALA A 508 -6.92 -25.61 4.63
N ALA A 509 -7.36 -25.18 3.45
CA ALA A 509 -7.02 -23.89 2.88
C ALA A 509 -8.31 -23.22 2.37
N SER A 510 -8.48 -21.93 2.62
CA SER A 510 -9.65 -21.16 2.18
C SER A 510 -9.30 -19.71 1.85
N ILE A 511 -10.05 -19.12 0.91
CA ILE A 511 -10.07 -17.69 0.60
C ILE A 511 -11.51 -17.20 0.76
N ALA A 512 -11.72 -16.11 1.48
CA ALA A 512 -13.05 -15.52 1.70
C ALA A 512 -13.07 -14.00 1.58
N ALA A 513 -14.22 -13.44 1.22
CA ALA A 513 -14.40 -11.99 1.06
C ALA A 513 -13.30 -11.32 0.20
N LEU A 514 -12.89 -11.99 -0.89
CA LEU A 514 -11.96 -11.45 -1.87
C LEU A 514 -12.74 -10.65 -2.93
N HIS A 515 -12.41 -9.38 -3.11
CA HIS A 515 -13.04 -8.53 -4.13
C HIS A 515 -12.03 -8.08 -5.19
N LEU A 516 -12.34 -8.33 -6.46
CA LEU A 516 -11.59 -7.86 -7.64
C LEU A 516 -12.50 -6.91 -8.42
N SER A 517 -12.16 -5.62 -8.47
CA SER A 517 -12.96 -4.62 -9.17
C SER A 517 -12.18 -3.47 -9.79
N GLY A 518 -12.62 -2.92 -10.92
CA GLY A 518 -11.95 -1.78 -11.57
C GLY A 518 -10.61 -2.12 -12.21
N ASN A 519 -10.15 -3.37 -12.14
CA ASN A 519 -8.87 -3.77 -12.69
C ASN A 519 -8.93 -3.83 -14.23
N THR A 520 -7.82 -3.45 -14.87
CA THR A 520 -7.56 -3.69 -16.29
C THR A 520 -6.64 -4.89 -16.42
N VAL A 521 -7.15 -5.99 -16.95
CA VAL A 521 -6.45 -7.27 -17.11
C VAL A 521 -6.39 -7.61 -18.58
N SER A 522 -5.26 -7.29 -19.21
CA SER A 522 -5.14 -7.32 -20.66
C SER A 522 -3.94 -8.08 -21.20
N ASN A 523 -4.09 -8.63 -22.40
CA ASN A 523 -2.99 -9.25 -23.17
C ASN A 523 -2.24 -10.38 -22.43
N ASN A 524 -2.83 -10.98 -21.40
CA ASN A 524 -2.24 -12.12 -20.68
C ASN A 524 -2.55 -13.42 -21.44
N GLU A 525 -1.87 -14.53 -21.10
CA GLU A 525 -2.34 -15.85 -21.56
C GLU A 525 -3.67 -16.21 -20.89
N VAL A 526 -3.74 -16.15 -19.56
CA VAL A 526 -4.98 -16.20 -18.80
C VAL A 526 -5.14 -14.90 -18.03
N GLY A 527 -6.24 -14.19 -18.20
CA GLY A 527 -6.51 -12.93 -17.50
C GLY A 527 -6.60 -13.16 -15.98
N ILE A 528 -7.67 -13.81 -15.52
CA ILE A 528 -7.89 -14.16 -14.12
C ILE A 528 -8.08 -15.66 -14.00
N ALA A 529 -7.23 -16.32 -13.22
CA ALA A 529 -7.29 -17.74 -12.93
C ALA A 529 -7.71 -17.97 -11.48
N VAL A 530 -8.74 -18.79 -11.26
CA VAL A 530 -9.23 -19.17 -9.94
C VAL A 530 -9.14 -20.69 -9.80
N GLY A 531 -8.46 -21.16 -8.77
CA GLY A 531 -8.21 -22.59 -8.56
C GLY A 531 -6.73 -22.92 -8.57
N VAL A 532 -6.41 -24.09 -8.01
CA VAL A 532 -5.04 -24.60 -7.98
C VAL A 532 -4.61 -24.98 -9.40
N PRO A 533 -3.46 -24.47 -9.90
CA PRO A 533 -2.96 -24.81 -11.22
C PRO A 533 -2.78 -26.32 -11.43
N THR A 534 -3.05 -26.77 -12.66
CA THR A 534 -2.88 -28.20 -13.01
C THR A 534 -1.44 -28.64 -12.78
N GLY A 535 -1.25 -29.79 -12.14
CA GLY A 535 0.07 -30.34 -11.84
C GLY A 535 0.69 -29.82 -10.53
N SER A 536 0.04 -28.88 -9.84
CA SER A 536 0.43 -28.50 -8.48
C SER A 536 0.24 -29.67 -7.49
N SER A 537 1.02 -29.65 -6.42
CA SER A 537 0.97 -30.65 -5.35
C SER A 537 -0.27 -30.51 -4.44
N GLY A 538 -0.96 -29.37 -4.49
CA GLY A 538 -2.18 -29.10 -3.73
C GLY A 538 -3.47 -29.45 -4.48
N VAL A 539 -4.57 -29.54 -3.73
CA VAL A 539 -5.93 -29.58 -4.28
C VAL A 539 -6.72 -28.34 -3.87
N ASN A 540 -7.82 -28.08 -4.56
CA ASN A 540 -8.66 -26.92 -4.28
C ASN A 540 -9.23 -26.92 -2.86
N GLY A 541 -9.06 -25.78 -2.19
CA GLY A 541 -9.72 -25.43 -0.96
C GLY A 541 -11.04 -24.68 -1.12
N GLY A 542 -11.40 -23.90 -0.12
CA GLY A 542 -12.60 -23.05 -0.12
C GLY A 542 -12.39 -21.72 -0.86
N TYR A 543 -13.39 -21.27 -1.60
CA TYR A 543 -13.37 -20.00 -2.33
C TYR A 543 -14.67 -19.21 -2.11
N GLU A 544 -14.53 -17.96 -1.68
CA GLU A 544 -15.58 -16.94 -1.68
C GLU A 544 -14.98 -15.62 -2.19
N LEU A 545 -15.34 -15.26 -3.43
CA LEU A 545 -14.81 -14.09 -4.13
C LEU A 545 -15.85 -13.45 -5.06
N LEU A 546 -15.64 -12.17 -5.35
CA LEU A 546 -16.42 -11.34 -6.26
C LEU A 546 -15.48 -10.71 -7.29
N VAL A 547 -15.75 -10.93 -8.58
CA VAL A 547 -14.91 -10.44 -9.69
C VAL A 547 -15.77 -9.58 -10.60
N ASN A 548 -16.08 -8.34 -10.23
CA ASN A 548 -17.00 -7.49 -11.02
C ASN A 548 -16.41 -6.11 -11.34
N GLY A 549 -16.91 -5.47 -12.39
CA GLY A 549 -16.46 -4.12 -12.75
C GLY A 549 -15.04 -4.06 -13.33
N ASN A 550 -14.50 -5.17 -13.83
CA ASN A 550 -13.16 -5.26 -14.41
C ASN A 550 -13.20 -5.18 -15.95
N SER A 551 -12.09 -4.76 -16.53
CA SER A 551 -11.78 -4.89 -17.95
C SER A 551 -10.96 -6.12 -18.21
N VAL A 552 -11.52 -7.08 -18.94
CA VAL A 552 -10.82 -8.28 -19.36
C VAL A 552 -10.75 -8.26 -20.87
N SER A 553 -9.55 -8.05 -21.44
CA SER A 553 -9.41 -7.81 -22.88
C SER A 553 -8.12 -8.34 -23.50
N GLY A 554 -8.20 -8.91 -24.71
CA GLY A 554 -7.04 -9.36 -25.46
C GLY A 554 -6.30 -10.55 -24.84
N ASN A 555 -6.89 -11.24 -23.85
CA ASN A 555 -6.24 -12.38 -23.22
C ASN A 555 -6.27 -13.58 -24.18
N THR A 556 -5.11 -14.16 -24.49
CA THR A 556 -4.95 -15.10 -25.62
C THR A 556 -5.52 -16.49 -25.36
N GLY A 557 -5.61 -16.90 -24.10
CA GLY A 557 -6.23 -18.13 -23.64
C GLY A 557 -7.64 -17.90 -23.10
N SER A 558 -7.75 -17.57 -21.81
CA SER A 558 -9.04 -17.27 -21.15
C SER A 558 -9.03 -15.89 -20.54
N GLY A 559 -10.14 -15.16 -20.63
CA GLY A 559 -10.34 -13.97 -19.82
C GLY A 559 -10.47 -14.32 -18.35
N VAL A 560 -11.39 -15.23 -18.03
CA VAL A 560 -11.55 -15.78 -16.68
C VAL A 560 -11.61 -17.31 -16.74
N GLN A 561 -10.68 -17.96 -16.06
CA GLN A 561 -10.61 -19.42 -15.93
C GLN A 561 -10.90 -19.82 -14.48
N ASN A 562 -11.88 -20.69 -14.30
CA ASN A 562 -12.25 -21.30 -13.03
C ASN A 562 -11.96 -22.80 -13.04
N ALA A 563 -10.91 -23.19 -12.31
CA ALA A 563 -10.54 -24.55 -12.01
C ALA A 563 -10.89 -24.96 -10.56
N SER A 564 -11.53 -24.08 -9.77
CA SER A 564 -11.87 -24.35 -8.36
C SER A 564 -13.03 -25.35 -8.19
N GLY A 565 -13.92 -25.45 -9.17
CA GLY A 565 -15.18 -26.21 -9.09
C GLY A 565 -16.27 -25.53 -8.25
N VAL A 566 -16.08 -24.26 -7.88
CA VAL A 566 -17.04 -23.43 -7.14
C VAL A 566 -17.52 -22.29 -8.03
N LEU A 567 -18.84 -22.14 -8.19
CA LEU A 567 -19.44 -21.00 -8.90
C LEU A 567 -19.17 -19.70 -8.15
N PHE A 568 -18.62 -18.69 -8.83
CA PHE A 568 -18.45 -17.34 -8.29
C PHE A 568 -19.05 -16.26 -9.21
N ASP A 569 -19.27 -15.08 -8.63
CA ASP A 569 -19.85 -13.92 -9.32
C ASP A 569 -18.76 -13.18 -10.12
N ALA A 570 -18.91 -13.19 -11.44
CA ALA A 570 -18.11 -12.44 -12.39
C ALA A 570 -18.97 -11.50 -13.27
N THR A 571 -20.09 -11.02 -12.72
CA THR A 571 -21.04 -10.16 -13.44
C THR A 571 -20.47 -8.75 -13.60
N ASN A 572 -21.00 -7.99 -14.54
CA ASN A 572 -20.64 -6.60 -14.79
C ASN A 572 -19.15 -6.42 -15.11
N ASN A 573 -18.54 -7.34 -15.86
CA ASN A 573 -17.21 -7.14 -16.46
C ASN A 573 -17.34 -6.79 -17.94
N TRP A 574 -16.33 -6.12 -18.48
CA TRP A 574 -16.08 -6.02 -19.92
C TRP A 574 -15.23 -7.20 -20.36
N TRP A 575 -15.56 -7.78 -21.53
CA TRP A 575 -14.95 -9.01 -22.04
C TRP A 575 -14.33 -8.81 -23.42
N ASP A 576 -13.82 -7.64 -23.74
CA ASP A 576 -13.29 -7.28 -25.07
C ASP A 576 -14.30 -7.18 -26.23
N ASP A 577 -15.52 -7.68 -26.05
CA ASP A 577 -16.57 -7.64 -27.06
C ASP A 577 -17.94 -7.34 -26.46
N ALA A 578 -18.72 -6.52 -27.19
CA ALA A 578 -20.07 -6.12 -26.83
C ALA A 578 -21.02 -7.32 -26.66
N THR A 579 -20.77 -8.38 -27.41
CA THR A 579 -21.55 -9.63 -27.36
C THR A 579 -21.26 -10.46 -26.11
N GLY A 580 -20.32 -10.03 -25.27
CA GLY A 580 -19.94 -10.71 -24.03
C GLY A 580 -18.87 -11.76 -24.25
N PRO A 581 -18.57 -12.55 -23.21
CA PRO A 581 -17.49 -13.52 -23.27
C PRO A 581 -17.85 -14.70 -24.19
N SER A 582 -16.82 -15.33 -24.76
CA SER A 582 -16.92 -16.62 -25.43
C SER A 582 -16.74 -17.79 -24.44
N GLY A 583 -16.71 -19.05 -24.92
CA GLY A 583 -16.60 -20.24 -24.06
C GLY A 583 -17.97 -20.69 -23.57
N GLU A 584 -18.24 -20.55 -22.26
CA GLU A 584 -19.59 -20.74 -21.70
C GLU A 584 -20.54 -19.59 -22.03
N GLY A 585 -19.97 -18.43 -22.37
CA GLY A 585 -20.71 -17.32 -22.95
C GLY A 585 -20.97 -17.53 -24.45
N THR A 586 -21.97 -16.81 -24.96
CA THR A 586 -22.37 -16.92 -26.38
C THR A 586 -21.77 -15.81 -27.26
N GLY A 587 -20.93 -14.95 -26.69
CA GLY A 587 -20.29 -13.83 -27.37
C GLY A 587 -18.94 -14.21 -28.01
N SER A 588 -18.27 -13.20 -28.57
CA SER A 588 -16.94 -13.30 -29.20
C SER A 588 -15.80 -12.75 -28.36
N GLY A 589 -16.10 -12.24 -27.17
CA GLY A 589 -15.14 -11.68 -26.25
C GLY A 589 -14.23 -12.71 -25.60
N ASP A 590 -13.35 -12.24 -24.73
CA ASP A 590 -12.44 -13.05 -23.93
C ASP A 590 -13.19 -14.21 -23.25
N MET A 591 -12.61 -15.40 -23.36
CA MET A 591 -13.28 -16.65 -22.98
C MET A 591 -13.51 -16.75 -21.47
N VAL A 592 -14.69 -17.23 -21.06
CA VAL A 592 -14.99 -17.67 -19.69
C VAL A 592 -15.21 -19.18 -19.63
N SER A 593 -14.69 -19.83 -18.58
CA SER A 593 -14.92 -21.25 -18.33
C SER A 593 -16.24 -21.53 -17.60
N THR A 594 -16.53 -22.81 -17.35
CA THR A 594 -17.62 -23.26 -16.47
C THR A 594 -17.51 -22.68 -15.06
N ASP A 595 -18.64 -22.64 -14.37
CA ASP A 595 -18.75 -22.16 -12.99
C ASP A 595 -18.32 -20.69 -12.81
N VAL A 596 -18.56 -19.86 -13.83
CA VAL A 596 -18.38 -18.40 -13.79
C VAL A 596 -19.71 -17.72 -14.10
N SER A 597 -20.24 -16.92 -13.17
CA SER A 597 -21.47 -16.16 -13.41
C SER A 597 -21.14 -14.81 -14.05
N PHE A 598 -21.29 -14.68 -15.37
CA PHE A 598 -20.89 -13.49 -16.12
C PHE A 598 -22.07 -12.60 -16.57
N LEU A 599 -23.30 -12.90 -16.15
CA LEU A 599 -24.54 -12.22 -16.57
C LEU A 599 -25.16 -11.36 -15.45
N PRO A 600 -25.43 -10.07 -15.68
CA PRO A 600 -25.17 -9.31 -16.91
C PRO A 600 -23.67 -9.02 -17.11
N TRP A 601 -23.26 -8.64 -18.34
CA TRP A 601 -21.92 -8.11 -18.65
C TRP A 601 -22.02 -6.71 -19.27
N TYR A 602 -20.88 -6.01 -19.37
CA TYR A 602 -20.82 -4.72 -20.04
C TYR A 602 -20.76 -4.86 -21.55
N GLY A 603 -21.64 -4.15 -22.27
CA GLY A 603 -21.73 -4.22 -23.73
C GLY A 603 -20.74 -3.33 -24.49
N ASN A 604 -19.85 -2.60 -23.82
CA ASN A 604 -18.75 -1.88 -24.45
C ASN A 604 -17.61 -1.66 -23.41
N SER A 605 -16.40 -1.39 -23.88
CA SER A 605 -15.24 -1.06 -23.04
C SER A 605 -15.34 0.30 -22.35
N SER A 606 -16.25 1.20 -22.76
CA SER A 606 -16.53 2.49 -22.11
C SER A 606 -17.61 2.42 -21.01
N PHE A 607 -18.17 1.23 -20.76
CA PHE A 607 -18.97 0.86 -19.59
C PHE A 607 -18.10 0.26 -18.49
N LEU A 608 -16.80 0.05 -18.76
CA LEU A 608 -15.83 0.34 -17.73
C LEU A 608 -16.05 1.81 -17.34
N PRO A 609 -16.20 2.13 -16.05
CA PRO A 609 -16.09 3.52 -15.63
C PRO A 609 -14.82 4.11 -16.27
N PRO A 610 -14.94 5.23 -17.03
CA PRO A 610 -15.72 6.38 -16.61
C PRO A 610 -17.00 6.66 -17.45
N GLY A 611 -17.83 5.64 -17.68
CA GLY A 611 -19.28 5.79 -17.91
C GLY A 611 -19.78 5.83 -19.37
N THR A 612 -20.70 4.91 -19.73
CA THR A 612 -21.67 5.02 -20.88
C THR A 612 -23.03 4.38 -20.55
N VAL A 613 -23.98 4.32 -21.53
CA VAL A 613 -25.45 4.42 -21.36
C VAL A 613 -26.30 3.31 -22.09
N PRO A 614 -27.27 2.61 -21.45
CA PRO A 614 -27.95 1.38 -21.97
C PRO A 614 -29.01 1.51 -23.10
N ALA A 615 -29.48 0.40 -23.70
CA ALA A 615 -30.60 0.35 -24.69
C ALA A 615 -31.99 0.27 -24.00
N PRO A 616 -33.08 0.76 -24.62
CA PRO A 616 -34.41 0.77 -24.00
C PRO A 616 -35.06 -0.62 -24.02
N VAL A 617 -35.82 -0.99 -22.99
CA VAL A 617 -36.29 -2.37 -22.78
C VAL A 617 -37.77 -2.51 -23.11
N ILE A 618 -38.14 -3.35 -24.09
CA ILE A 618 -39.57 -3.59 -24.44
C ILE A 618 -40.14 -4.70 -23.56
N SER A 619 -41.25 -4.41 -22.87
CA SER A 619 -41.90 -5.33 -21.93
C SER A 619 -43.42 -5.37 -22.14
N PRO A 620 -44.07 -6.55 -22.10
CA PRO A 620 -43.46 -7.88 -22.00
C PRO A 620 -42.66 -8.22 -23.27
N GLU A 621 -41.74 -9.17 -23.19
CA GLU A 621 -41.03 -9.66 -24.38
C GLU A 621 -41.97 -10.41 -25.35
N SER A 622 -41.49 -10.68 -26.58
CA SER A 622 -42.27 -11.33 -27.66
C SER A 622 -43.10 -12.51 -27.16
N SER A 623 -44.42 -12.41 -27.29
CA SER A 623 -45.32 -13.41 -26.70
C SER A 623 -46.65 -13.48 -27.45
N SER A 624 -47.31 -14.65 -27.40
CA SER A 624 -48.66 -14.81 -27.94
C SER A 624 -49.72 -14.51 -26.88
N PHE A 625 -50.72 -13.70 -27.21
CA PHE A 625 -51.79 -13.31 -26.30
C PHE A 625 -53.16 -13.78 -26.79
N ARG A 626 -54.12 -13.96 -25.88
CA ARG A 626 -55.45 -14.51 -26.24
C ARG A 626 -56.50 -13.45 -26.54
N VAL A 627 -56.36 -12.25 -25.97
CA VAL A 627 -57.34 -11.16 -26.10
C VAL A 627 -56.65 -9.83 -26.44
N SER A 628 -55.72 -9.38 -25.59
CA SER A 628 -54.84 -8.23 -25.86
C SER A 628 -53.52 -8.36 -25.09
N VAL A 629 -52.53 -7.55 -25.48
CA VAL A 629 -51.25 -7.39 -24.79
C VAL A 629 -50.96 -5.89 -24.62
N ASP A 630 -50.45 -5.54 -23.46
CA ASP A 630 -50.07 -4.18 -23.10
C ASP A 630 -48.55 -4.13 -23.08
N VAL A 631 -47.97 -3.22 -23.87
CA VAL A 631 -46.53 -3.15 -24.12
C VAL A 631 -45.99 -1.79 -23.71
N THR A 632 -44.94 -1.77 -22.92
CA THR A 632 -44.17 -0.58 -22.53
C THR A 632 -42.73 -0.71 -23.00
N ILE A 633 -42.07 0.42 -23.20
CA ILE A 633 -40.68 0.52 -23.64
C ILE A 633 -39.92 1.35 -22.59
N GLY A 634 -39.20 0.69 -21.69
CA GLY A 634 -38.54 1.34 -20.57
C GLY A 634 -37.28 2.12 -20.97
N ASP A 635 -37.18 3.37 -20.52
CA ASP A 635 -36.06 4.28 -20.76
C ASP A 635 -35.46 4.78 -19.44
N SER A 636 -34.31 4.27 -19.03
CA SER A 636 -33.66 4.60 -17.75
C SER A 636 -32.69 5.80 -17.75
N VAL A 637 -32.60 6.59 -18.83
CA VAL A 637 -31.51 7.58 -19.00
C VAL A 637 -32.04 8.96 -19.34
N SER A 638 -31.57 9.94 -18.58
CA SER A 638 -31.96 11.35 -18.70
C SER A 638 -31.23 12.06 -19.86
N GLY A 639 -32.00 12.64 -20.80
CA GLY A 639 -31.49 13.47 -21.91
C GLY A 639 -31.57 12.84 -23.31
N SER A 640 -32.02 11.59 -23.41
CA SER A 640 -32.23 10.83 -24.65
C SER A 640 -33.71 10.69 -25.00
N THR A 641 -34.04 10.29 -26.23
CA THR A 641 -35.42 10.03 -26.66
C THR A 641 -35.55 8.65 -27.26
N VAL A 642 -36.57 7.90 -26.85
CA VAL A 642 -36.87 6.57 -27.42
C VAL A 642 -37.77 6.71 -28.63
N HIS A 643 -37.42 6.03 -29.72
CA HIS A 643 -38.18 5.98 -30.96
C HIS A 643 -38.58 4.54 -31.28
N TYR A 644 -39.81 4.32 -31.78
CA TYR A 644 -40.35 2.99 -32.04
C TYR A 644 -41.22 2.93 -33.32
N THR A 645 -41.50 1.71 -33.80
CA THR A 645 -42.45 1.38 -34.88
C THR A 645 -43.26 0.13 -34.48
N THR A 646 -44.44 -0.07 -35.06
CA THR A 646 -45.36 -1.18 -34.69
C THR A 646 -45.77 -2.10 -35.83
N ASP A 647 -45.30 -1.85 -37.05
CA ASP A 647 -45.55 -2.69 -38.23
C ASP A 647 -44.40 -3.67 -38.55
N GLY A 648 -43.39 -3.73 -37.66
CA GLY A 648 -42.21 -4.57 -37.79
C GLY A 648 -41.07 -3.99 -38.64
N THR A 649 -41.20 -2.77 -39.17
CA THR A 649 -40.07 -2.08 -39.83
C THR A 649 -39.03 -1.59 -38.81
N THR A 650 -37.80 -1.28 -39.22
CA THR A 650 -36.74 -0.82 -38.29
C THR A 650 -36.87 0.68 -38.02
N PRO A 651 -37.01 1.12 -36.76
CA PRO A 651 -37.15 2.54 -36.41
C PRO A 651 -35.82 3.29 -36.61
N THR A 652 -35.92 4.56 -36.96
CA THR A 652 -34.80 5.53 -37.02
C THR A 652 -35.04 6.64 -36.00
N CYS A 653 -34.06 7.51 -35.71
CA CYS A 653 -34.26 8.67 -34.82
C CYS A 653 -35.25 9.73 -35.39
N SER A 654 -35.92 9.43 -36.50
CA SER A 654 -37.01 10.21 -37.10
C SER A 654 -38.36 9.47 -37.06
N SER A 655 -38.40 8.26 -36.51
CA SER A 655 -39.61 7.46 -36.28
C SER A 655 -40.36 7.95 -35.04
N ASP A 656 -41.56 7.42 -34.81
CA ASP A 656 -42.45 7.87 -33.74
C ASP A 656 -41.80 7.71 -32.35
N THR A 657 -41.95 8.72 -31.48
CA THR A 657 -41.31 8.76 -30.15
C THR A 657 -42.16 8.09 -29.08
N TYR A 658 -41.52 7.26 -28.25
CA TYR A 658 -42.13 6.67 -27.05
C TYR A 658 -41.90 7.58 -25.84
N THR A 659 -42.97 7.89 -25.11
CA THR A 659 -42.90 8.73 -23.90
C THR A 659 -42.83 7.84 -22.66
N ASP A 660 -41.91 8.12 -21.73
CA ASP A 660 -41.75 7.29 -20.52
C ASP A 660 -43.09 7.14 -19.74
N GLY A 661 -43.43 5.89 -19.42
CA GLY A 661 -44.72 5.50 -18.84
C GLY A 661 -45.89 5.30 -19.81
N GLN A 662 -45.73 5.50 -21.13
CA GLN A 662 -46.77 5.26 -22.13
C GLN A 662 -47.05 3.76 -22.33
N VAL A 663 -48.29 3.32 -22.16
CA VAL A 663 -48.66 1.92 -22.43
C VAL A 663 -49.24 1.77 -23.84
N LEU A 664 -48.65 0.90 -24.65
CA LEU A 664 -49.09 0.57 -26.00
C LEU A 664 -49.96 -0.69 -25.97
N HIS A 665 -51.26 -0.51 -26.20
CA HIS A 665 -52.25 -1.58 -26.09
C HIS A 665 -52.57 -2.19 -27.47
N PHE A 666 -52.39 -3.50 -27.61
CA PHE A 666 -52.62 -4.21 -28.87
C PHE A 666 -53.59 -5.38 -28.71
N SER A 667 -54.61 -5.45 -29.58
CA SER A 667 -55.59 -6.54 -29.62
C SER A 667 -55.55 -7.34 -30.93
N GLN A 668 -54.57 -7.05 -31.78
CA GLN A 668 -54.26 -7.75 -33.03
C GLN A 668 -52.75 -8.04 -33.08
N PRO A 669 -52.30 -9.05 -33.85
CA PRO A 669 -50.88 -9.35 -33.98
C PRO A 669 -50.08 -8.12 -34.44
N VAL A 670 -48.92 -7.87 -33.82
CA VAL A 670 -48.13 -6.65 -34.01
C VAL A 670 -46.64 -6.92 -33.72
N THR A 671 -45.74 -6.16 -34.34
CA THR A 671 -44.30 -6.21 -34.02
C THR A 671 -43.81 -4.81 -33.68
N VAL A 672 -43.33 -4.64 -32.44
CA VAL A 672 -42.85 -3.38 -31.89
C VAL A 672 -41.32 -3.38 -31.85
N ASN A 673 -40.69 -2.44 -32.57
CA ASN A 673 -39.24 -2.24 -32.59
C ASN A 673 -38.91 -0.87 -32.01
N ALA A 674 -37.86 -0.71 -31.19
CA ALA A 674 -37.47 0.55 -30.55
C ALA A 674 -35.97 0.76 -30.33
N ILE A 675 -35.54 2.03 -30.35
CA ILE A 675 -34.14 2.50 -30.16
C ILE A 675 -34.11 3.77 -29.30
N ARG A 676 -32.99 4.06 -28.63
CA ARG A 676 -32.71 5.31 -27.91
C ARG A 676 -31.76 6.20 -28.72
N CYS A 677 -32.08 7.47 -28.92
CA CYS A 677 -31.25 8.46 -29.62
C CYS A 677 -30.96 9.69 -28.74
N ASP A 678 -29.69 10.10 -28.65
CA ASP A 678 -29.26 11.24 -27.83
C ASP A 678 -29.50 12.60 -28.51
N SER A 679 -29.75 13.63 -27.71
CA SER A 679 -30.04 14.99 -28.19
C SER A 679 -28.78 15.87 -28.28
N GLY A 680 -27.91 15.60 -29.26
CA GLY A 680 -26.75 16.45 -29.60
C GLY A 680 -26.02 15.94 -30.84
N GLY A 681 -26.28 16.56 -32.00
CA GLY A 681 -26.01 15.99 -33.33
C GLY A 681 -24.56 15.57 -33.59
N ALA A 682 -24.26 14.44 -34.25
CA ALA A 682 -25.06 13.59 -35.12
C ALA A 682 -25.58 12.32 -34.43
N ALA A 683 -26.88 12.04 -34.57
CA ALA A 683 -27.59 10.98 -33.86
C ALA A 683 -27.09 9.57 -34.21
N VAL A 684 -26.39 8.93 -33.27
CA VAL A 684 -26.06 7.50 -33.34
C VAL A 684 -27.05 6.77 -32.41
N PRO A 685 -27.94 5.90 -32.94
CA PRO A 685 -28.95 5.23 -32.13
C PRO A 685 -28.36 4.06 -31.32
N SER A 686 -28.96 3.75 -30.16
CA SER A 686 -28.69 2.52 -29.42
C SER A 686 -28.98 1.27 -30.26
N ALA A 687 -28.59 0.09 -29.77
CA ALA A 687 -29.08 -1.17 -30.34
C ALA A 687 -30.63 -1.22 -30.34
N VAL A 688 -31.22 -1.89 -31.35
CA VAL A 688 -32.67 -2.00 -31.53
C VAL A 688 -33.23 -3.11 -30.63
N SER A 689 -34.14 -2.75 -29.73
CA SER A 689 -35.00 -3.69 -29.01
C SER A 689 -36.21 -4.04 -29.88
N SER A 690 -36.58 -5.31 -29.99
CA SER A 690 -37.67 -5.77 -30.88
C SER A 690 -38.52 -6.84 -30.20
N ALA A 691 -39.85 -6.69 -30.25
CA ALA A 691 -40.79 -7.65 -29.71
C ALA A 691 -42.01 -7.88 -30.62
N THR A 692 -42.33 -9.15 -30.92
CA THR A 692 -43.46 -9.56 -31.77
C THR A 692 -44.54 -10.28 -30.96
N TYR A 693 -45.79 -9.90 -31.18
CA TYR A 693 -46.94 -10.44 -30.47
C TYR A 693 -48.02 -10.96 -31.42
N THR A 694 -48.57 -12.14 -31.14
CA THR A 694 -49.52 -12.85 -32.02
C THR A 694 -50.74 -13.41 -31.25
N ILE A 695 -51.88 -13.66 -31.90
CA ILE A 695 -53.10 -14.15 -31.21
C ILE A 695 -53.11 -15.68 -31.06
N ALA A 696 -53.35 -16.16 -29.84
CA ALA A 696 -53.45 -17.58 -29.50
C ALA A 696 -54.92 -18.08 -29.39
N ASN A 697 -55.43 -18.77 -30.42
CA ASN A 697 -56.79 -19.35 -30.42
C ASN A 697 -56.93 -20.55 -29.46
N SER A 698 -58.05 -20.65 -28.72
CA SER A 698 -58.34 -21.75 -27.78
C SER A 698 -59.50 -22.63 -28.22
N GLY A 699 -59.27 -23.94 -28.37
CA GLY A 699 -60.31 -24.97 -28.42
C GLY A 699 -60.14 -25.95 -27.25
N GLY A 700 -61.22 -26.25 -26.53
CA GLY A 700 -61.24 -27.18 -25.39
C GLY A 700 -61.99 -28.49 -25.67
N GLY A 701 -61.72 -29.51 -24.83
CA GLY A 701 -62.65 -30.59 -24.50
C GLY A 701 -62.26 -32.03 -24.87
N GLY A 702 -62.08 -32.88 -23.83
CA GLY A 702 -62.72 -34.19 -23.71
C GLY A 702 -62.07 -35.46 -24.33
N GLY A 703 -61.67 -36.39 -23.43
CA GLY A 703 -61.83 -37.87 -23.44
C GLY A 703 -61.65 -38.72 -24.72
N GLY A 704 -60.85 -39.80 -24.61
CA GLY A 704 -60.96 -40.98 -25.49
C GLY A 704 -59.66 -41.76 -25.78
N THR A 705 -59.63 -43.00 -25.28
CA THR A 705 -58.97 -44.24 -25.76
C THR A 705 -57.89 -44.25 -26.87
N ALA A 706 -56.83 -45.01 -26.57
CA ALA A 706 -56.12 -46.03 -27.37
C ALA A 706 -55.17 -45.67 -28.53
N THR A 707 -54.04 -46.40 -28.52
CA THR A 707 -53.05 -46.72 -29.58
C THR A 707 -52.16 -45.60 -30.10
N ALA A 708 -50.89 -45.79 -30.48
CA ALA A 708 -49.80 -46.74 -30.25
C ALA A 708 -48.61 -46.20 -31.09
N ALA A 709 -47.38 -46.27 -30.59
CA ALA A 709 -46.08 -46.43 -31.31
C ALA A 709 -44.96 -45.76 -30.49
N THR A 710 -44.19 -46.47 -29.64
CA THR A 710 -43.00 -47.30 -29.93
C THR A 710 -41.87 -46.61 -30.70
N VAL A 711 -40.77 -46.29 -30.02
CA VAL A 711 -39.38 -46.79 -30.23
C VAL A 711 -38.66 -46.64 -28.87
N ALA A 712 -38.56 -47.68 -28.02
CA ALA A 712 -37.53 -48.73 -27.92
C ALA A 712 -36.43 -48.45 -26.84
N GLN A 713 -36.50 -49.30 -25.79
CA GLN A 713 -35.53 -49.70 -24.75
C GLN A 713 -34.07 -49.91 -25.22
N ALA A 714 -33.04 -49.94 -24.38
CA ALA A 714 -32.84 -50.82 -23.21
C ALA A 714 -31.71 -50.28 -22.29
N ALA A 715 -31.88 -50.23 -20.94
CA ALA A 715 -31.59 -51.26 -19.90
C ALA A 715 -30.11 -51.22 -19.45
N THR A 716 -29.69 -51.34 -18.18
CA THR A 716 -30.19 -52.09 -17.00
C THR A 716 -29.62 -51.52 -15.68
N THR A 717 -30.41 -51.59 -14.60
CA THR A 717 -30.01 -51.53 -13.17
C THR A 717 -29.24 -52.80 -12.73
N PRO A 718 -28.62 -52.89 -11.52
CA PRO A 718 -29.41 -53.15 -10.30
C PRO A 718 -28.95 -52.40 -9.03
N ALA A 719 -29.94 -52.15 -8.17
CA ALA A 719 -29.83 -51.67 -6.80
C ALA A 719 -29.61 -52.83 -5.80
N ALA A 720 -29.01 -52.55 -4.65
CA ALA A 720 -29.45 -53.04 -3.33
C ALA A 720 -28.70 -52.27 -2.19
N THR A 721 -29.31 -51.40 -1.37
CA THR A 721 -30.18 -51.56 -0.16
C THR A 721 -29.41 -51.52 1.17
N GLN A 722 -30.01 -50.81 2.16
CA GLN A 722 -29.96 -51.04 3.63
C GLN A 722 -28.72 -50.49 4.39
N THR A 723 -28.79 -49.81 5.55
CA THR A 723 -29.84 -49.65 6.56
C THR A 723 -29.49 -48.48 7.50
N ALA A 724 -30.49 -47.79 8.02
CA ALA A 724 -30.37 -46.90 9.17
C ALA A 724 -30.43 -47.69 10.48
N THR A 725 -29.53 -47.39 11.44
CA THR A 725 -29.69 -47.78 12.84
C THR A 725 -29.26 -46.65 13.77
N THR A 726 -30.22 -46.10 14.50
CA THR A 726 -30.01 -45.28 15.70
C THR A 726 -29.66 -46.18 16.90
N PRO A 727 -28.93 -45.66 17.90
CA PRO A 727 -29.45 -45.73 19.27
C PRO A 727 -29.39 -44.38 20.00
N ALA A 728 -30.44 -44.11 20.76
CA ALA A 728 -30.66 -42.94 21.61
C ALA A 728 -30.22 -43.21 23.06
N VAL A 729 -29.69 -42.20 23.78
CA VAL A 729 -29.73 -42.08 25.25
C VAL A 729 -29.73 -40.58 25.63
N THR A 730 -30.93 -40.00 25.80
CA THR A 730 -31.50 -39.36 27.01
C THR A 730 -30.98 -37.98 27.47
N THR A 731 -31.86 -37.00 27.31
CA THR A 731 -31.92 -35.69 27.97
C THR A 731 -32.21 -35.81 29.48
N PRO A 732 -31.86 -34.79 30.28
CA PRO A 732 -32.94 -34.04 30.94
C PRO A 732 -32.80 -32.50 30.93
N ALA A 733 -33.89 -31.86 30.48
CA ALA A 733 -34.48 -30.56 30.86
C ALA A 733 -33.55 -29.34 31.08
N GLY A 734 -33.64 -28.24 30.32
CA GLY A 734 -34.86 -27.60 29.78
C GLY A 734 -35.17 -27.87 28.30
N GLN A 735 -36.43 -28.24 28.06
CA GLN A 735 -37.13 -28.26 26.78
C GLN A 735 -37.04 -26.87 26.12
N VAL A 736 -36.99 -26.71 24.78
CA VAL A 736 -37.96 -27.24 23.81
C VAL A 736 -37.35 -27.44 22.41
N LEU A 737 -37.80 -28.50 21.73
CA LEU A 737 -37.90 -28.56 20.28
C LEU A 737 -38.94 -27.50 19.84
N GLY A 738 -38.51 -26.42 19.20
CA GLY A 738 -39.36 -25.25 18.94
C GLY A 738 -39.29 -24.22 20.07
N ALA A 739 -38.33 -23.29 19.98
CA ALA A 739 -38.62 -21.95 20.50
C ALA A 739 -39.71 -21.39 19.59
N GLU A 740 -40.89 -21.06 20.14
CA GLU A 740 -41.97 -20.51 19.32
C GLU A 740 -41.58 -19.17 18.67
N ALA A 741 -40.50 -18.50 19.11
CA ALA A 741 -39.78 -17.53 18.27
C ALA A 741 -38.40 -17.10 18.77
N PHE A 742 -37.47 -16.99 17.81
CA PHE A 742 -36.39 -16.01 17.83
C PHE A 742 -36.88 -14.76 17.05
N ASN A 743 -36.81 -13.58 17.67
CA ASN A 743 -37.30 -12.35 17.03
C ASN A 743 -36.11 -11.57 16.45
N PHE A 744 -35.87 -11.71 15.15
CA PHE A 744 -34.85 -10.93 14.45
C PHE A 744 -35.24 -9.45 14.49
N THR A 745 -34.45 -8.62 15.19
CA THR A 745 -34.70 -7.16 15.34
C THR A 745 -33.78 -6.33 14.45
N GLY A 746 -32.54 -6.76 14.23
CA GLY A 746 -31.55 -6.14 13.34
C GLY A 746 -31.58 -6.68 11.91
N ASP A 747 -31.12 -5.88 10.96
CA ASP A 747 -30.97 -6.28 9.55
C ASP A 747 -29.76 -7.22 9.40
N LEU A 748 -29.89 -8.28 8.60
CA LEU A 748 -28.79 -9.22 8.30
C LEU A 748 -28.57 -9.31 6.78
N HIS A 749 -27.32 -9.41 6.36
CA HIS A 749 -26.92 -9.48 4.95
C HIS A 749 -25.60 -10.23 4.80
N MET A 750 -25.11 -10.35 3.55
CA MET A 750 -23.78 -10.91 3.28
C MET A 750 -22.72 -10.25 4.18
N SER A 751 -21.86 -11.04 4.82
CA SER A 751 -20.84 -10.64 5.80
C SER A 751 -21.34 -10.28 7.21
N SER A 752 -22.64 -10.39 7.51
CA SER A 752 -23.14 -10.34 8.89
C SER A 752 -22.65 -11.55 9.70
N SER A 753 -22.39 -11.39 11.00
CA SER A 753 -21.96 -12.48 11.89
C SER A 753 -22.60 -12.42 13.29
N GLY A 754 -22.49 -13.50 14.07
CA GLY A 754 -22.94 -13.58 15.45
C GLY A 754 -24.18 -14.45 15.68
N SER A 755 -24.80 -14.29 16.86
CA SER A 755 -25.91 -15.13 17.32
C SER A 755 -27.15 -15.05 16.42
N ASP A 756 -27.43 -13.89 15.85
CA ASP A 756 -28.59 -13.69 14.98
C ASP A 756 -28.42 -14.42 13.65
N VAL A 757 -27.20 -14.44 13.09
CA VAL A 757 -26.89 -15.20 11.88
C VAL A 757 -26.92 -16.71 12.16
N THR A 758 -26.43 -17.13 13.33
CA THR A 758 -26.50 -18.52 13.79
C THR A 758 -27.94 -19.02 13.79
N GLU A 759 -28.86 -18.23 14.35
CA GLU A 759 -30.28 -18.61 14.41
C GLU A 759 -30.97 -18.53 13.04
N LEU A 760 -30.61 -17.56 12.19
CA LEU A 760 -31.09 -17.52 10.80
C LEU A 760 -30.72 -18.81 10.04
N GLN A 761 -29.46 -19.23 10.11
CA GLN A 761 -28.97 -20.42 9.42
C GLN A 761 -29.66 -21.70 9.90
N LYS A 762 -29.86 -21.84 11.21
CA LYS A 762 -30.64 -22.95 11.77
C LYS A 762 -32.08 -22.96 11.27
N VAL A 763 -32.74 -21.80 11.20
CA VAL A 763 -34.11 -21.66 10.70
C VAL A 763 -34.23 -22.05 9.22
N LEU A 764 -33.28 -21.61 8.38
CA LEU A 764 -33.26 -21.92 6.95
C LEU A 764 -33.08 -23.42 6.70
N ILE A 765 -32.10 -24.05 7.37
CA ILE A 765 -31.83 -25.49 7.28
C ILE A 765 -33.04 -26.30 7.75
N ALA A 766 -33.63 -25.92 8.90
CA ALA A 766 -34.82 -26.58 9.44
C ALA A 766 -36.06 -26.45 8.53
N ALA A 767 -36.16 -25.34 7.78
CA ALA A 767 -37.21 -25.09 6.81
C ALA A 767 -36.95 -25.77 5.44
N GLY A 768 -35.88 -26.55 5.31
CA GLY A 768 -35.55 -27.32 4.10
C GLY A 768 -34.73 -26.56 3.05
N PHE A 769 -34.21 -25.37 3.39
CA PHE A 769 -33.28 -24.60 2.55
C PHE A 769 -31.86 -24.92 3.03
N ASP A 770 -31.31 -26.01 2.50
CA ASP A 770 -30.03 -26.56 2.92
C ASP A 770 -28.88 -25.56 2.73
N ILE A 771 -27.94 -25.55 3.67
CA ILE A 771 -26.68 -24.81 3.60
C ILE A 771 -25.56 -25.85 3.71
N PRO A 772 -25.09 -26.41 2.57
CA PRO A 772 -24.21 -27.57 2.56
C PRO A 772 -22.91 -27.40 3.36
N ALA A 773 -22.36 -26.18 3.41
CA ALA A 773 -21.17 -25.87 4.21
C ALA A 773 -21.38 -26.16 5.70
N ILE A 774 -22.60 -25.99 6.23
CA ILE A 774 -22.93 -26.26 7.64
C ILE A 774 -23.41 -27.71 7.81
N THR A 775 -24.28 -28.22 6.93
CA THR A 775 -24.93 -29.54 7.12
C THR A 775 -24.03 -30.74 6.81
N LYS A 776 -22.93 -30.55 6.08
CA LYS A 776 -21.92 -31.58 5.80
C LYS A 776 -20.67 -31.47 6.71
N GLY A 777 -20.70 -30.61 7.73
CA GLY A 777 -19.67 -30.50 8.76
C GLY A 777 -18.45 -29.66 8.38
N GLY A 778 -18.58 -28.71 7.45
CA GLY A 778 -17.47 -27.90 6.93
C GLY A 778 -17.20 -26.56 7.64
N ILE A 779 -18.19 -25.97 8.33
CA ILE A 779 -18.04 -24.71 9.11
C ILE A 779 -18.98 -24.67 10.33
N ALA A 780 -18.63 -23.88 11.35
CA ALA A 780 -19.52 -23.56 12.46
C ALA A 780 -20.61 -22.54 12.04
N TYR A 781 -21.73 -22.52 12.78
CA TYR A 781 -22.77 -21.51 12.58
C TYR A 781 -22.27 -20.11 12.94
N GLY A 782 -22.87 -19.07 12.34
CA GLY A 782 -22.74 -17.70 12.80
C GLY A 782 -22.12 -16.70 11.83
N TYR A 783 -21.87 -17.06 10.57
CA TYR A 783 -21.41 -16.13 9.53
C TYR A 783 -22.24 -16.23 8.23
N PHE A 784 -22.73 -15.10 7.73
CA PHE A 784 -23.64 -15.02 6.58
C PHE A 784 -22.83 -14.86 5.28
N GLY A 785 -22.35 -15.98 4.72
CA GLY A 785 -21.62 -16.02 3.44
C GLY A 785 -22.48 -16.42 2.23
N GLY A 786 -21.83 -16.64 1.08
CA GLY A 786 -22.42 -17.01 -0.22
C GLY A 786 -23.53 -18.07 -0.18
N GLN A 787 -23.32 -19.16 0.57
CA GLN A 787 -24.31 -20.24 0.67
C GLN A 787 -25.50 -19.89 1.59
N THR A 788 -25.28 -19.03 2.59
CA THR A 788 -26.37 -18.51 3.43
C THR A 788 -27.23 -17.52 2.63
N LEU A 789 -26.62 -16.71 1.76
CA LEU A 789 -27.34 -15.85 0.80
C LEU A 789 -28.22 -16.68 -0.14
N ALA A 790 -27.67 -17.73 -0.75
CA ALA A 790 -28.43 -18.62 -1.63
C ALA A 790 -29.63 -19.27 -0.91
N ALA A 791 -29.44 -19.72 0.34
CA ALA A 791 -30.51 -20.27 1.17
C ALA A 791 -31.55 -19.22 1.57
N VAL A 792 -31.15 -17.97 1.87
CA VAL A 792 -32.08 -16.85 2.13
C VAL A 792 -32.89 -16.49 0.89
N ILE A 793 -32.28 -16.43 -0.29
CA ILE A 793 -32.97 -16.18 -1.57
C ILE A 793 -34.00 -17.29 -1.82
N ALA A 794 -33.62 -18.55 -1.63
CA ALA A 794 -34.51 -19.69 -1.80
C ALA A 794 -35.67 -19.67 -0.79
N TYR A 795 -35.39 -19.36 0.48
CA TYR A 795 -36.40 -19.20 1.52
C TYR A 795 -37.36 -18.04 1.24
N GLN A 796 -36.84 -16.89 0.81
CA GLN A 796 -37.65 -15.72 0.45
C GLN A 796 -38.57 -16.02 -0.73
N LYS A 797 -38.04 -16.69 -1.76
CA LYS A 797 -38.80 -17.14 -2.94
C LYS A 797 -39.92 -18.09 -2.55
N ALA A 798 -39.66 -19.04 -1.66
CA ALA A 798 -40.66 -20.00 -1.19
C ALA A 798 -41.73 -19.36 -0.28
N ASN A 799 -41.41 -18.24 0.36
CA ASN A 799 -42.32 -17.54 1.28
C ASN A 799 -42.94 -16.26 0.68
N GLY A 800 -42.79 -16.02 -0.62
CA GLY A 800 -43.47 -14.94 -1.33
C GLY A 800 -43.03 -13.53 -0.91
N VAL A 801 -41.79 -13.39 -0.41
CA VAL A 801 -41.13 -12.09 -0.18
C VAL A 801 -40.00 -11.91 -1.19
N THR A 802 -39.67 -10.65 -1.51
CA THR A 802 -38.68 -10.30 -2.54
C THR A 802 -37.34 -10.99 -2.26
N SER A 803 -36.91 -11.84 -3.20
CA SER A 803 -35.79 -12.78 -3.04
C SER A 803 -34.43 -12.11 -3.26
N THR A 804 -34.14 -11.12 -2.44
CA THR A 804 -32.97 -10.24 -2.53
C THR A 804 -31.72 -10.77 -1.81
N GLY A 805 -31.88 -11.80 -0.99
CA GLY A 805 -30.81 -12.29 -0.10
C GLY A 805 -30.57 -11.39 1.13
N TYR A 806 -31.23 -10.24 1.23
CA TYR A 806 -31.17 -9.32 2.37
C TYR A 806 -32.26 -9.62 3.41
N VAL A 807 -31.89 -9.73 4.68
CA VAL A 807 -32.81 -9.96 5.81
C VAL A 807 -33.22 -8.64 6.44
N GLY A 808 -33.89 -7.83 5.64
CA GLY A 808 -34.54 -6.58 6.03
C GLY A 808 -35.91 -6.78 6.67
N THR A 809 -36.62 -5.69 6.93
CA THR A 809 -37.89 -5.68 7.68
C THR A 809 -38.94 -6.66 7.13
N LEU A 810 -39.03 -6.85 5.81
CA LEU A 810 -40.00 -7.77 5.19
C LEU A 810 -39.62 -9.25 5.39
N THR A 811 -38.35 -9.59 5.22
CA THR A 811 -37.83 -10.94 5.45
C THR A 811 -37.92 -11.31 6.93
N ARG A 812 -37.62 -10.37 7.84
CA ARG A 812 -37.79 -10.56 9.29
C ARG A 812 -39.24 -10.74 9.70
N ALA A 813 -40.18 -10.04 9.07
CA ALA A 813 -41.61 -10.22 9.34
C ALA A 813 -42.09 -11.66 9.05
N VAL A 814 -41.48 -12.33 8.07
CA VAL A 814 -41.78 -13.72 7.71
C VAL A 814 -41.01 -14.72 8.59
N LEU A 815 -39.74 -14.44 8.91
CA LEU A 815 -38.94 -15.25 9.83
C LEU A 815 -39.51 -15.23 11.27
N ASN A 816 -40.05 -14.10 11.72
CA ASN A 816 -40.61 -13.90 13.05
C ASN A 816 -42.07 -14.38 13.18
N LYS A 817 -42.64 -15.03 12.16
CA LYS A 817 -44.09 -15.32 12.06
C LYS A 817 -44.61 -16.40 13.03
N GLY A 818 -43.76 -16.90 13.94
CA GLY A 818 -44.12 -17.67 15.13
C GLY A 818 -44.10 -16.88 16.45
N ALA A 819 -43.57 -15.64 16.45
CA ALA A 819 -43.38 -14.84 17.65
C ALA A 819 -44.68 -14.19 18.10
N THR A 820 -45.17 -14.54 19.29
CA THR A 820 -46.27 -13.78 19.88
C THR A 820 -45.79 -12.36 20.25
N PRO A 821 -46.53 -11.30 19.86
CA PRO A 821 -46.13 -9.94 20.14
C PRO A 821 -46.36 -9.61 21.62
N SER A 822 -45.29 -9.52 22.40
CA SER A 822 -45.35 -8.95 23.75
C SER A 822 -45.27 -7.43 23.68
N THR A 823 -46.34 -6.79 24.14
CA THR A 823 -46.48 -5.35 24.39
C THR A 823 -45.40 -4.83 25.35
N GLY A 824 -44.72 -3.72 25.02
CA GLY A 824 -43.85 -3.05 25.99
C GLY A 824 -43.10 -1.81 25.51
N THR A 825 -43.74 -0.65 25.72
CA THR A 825 -43.14 0.63 26.15
C THR A 825 -42.27 1.43 25.16
N ALA A 826 -42.87 2.50 24.65
CA ALA A 826 -42.16 3.64 24.06
C ALA A 826 -41.19 4.28 25.08
N ALA A 827 -39.92 4.40 24.70
CA ALA A 827 -38.93 5.20 25.42
C ALA A 827 -38.46 6.36 24.52
N THR A 828 -38.85 7.55 24.96
CA THR A 828 -38.45 8.92 24.60
C THR A 828 -37.04 9.12 24.02
N SER A 829 -36.96 9.71 22.82
CA SER A 829 -35.75 10.38 22.32
C SER A 829 -35.66 11.79 22.89
N ALA A 830 -34.58 12.08 23.62
CA ALA A 830 -34.17 13.42 24.00
C ALA A 830 -33.53 14.15 22.82
N ALA A 831 -33.90 15.42 22.62
CA ALA A 831 -33.37 16.28 21.56
C ALA A 831 -31.87 16.58 21.77
N GLY A 832 -31.01 16.03 20.91
CA GLY A 832 -29.58 16.31 20.86
C GLY A 832 -29.27 17.47 19.90
N THR A 833 -28.61 18.49 20.42
CA THR A 833 -28.17 19.69 19.68
C THR A 833 -27.17 19.31 18.56
N LYS A 834 -27.45 19.72 17.32
CA LYS A 834 -26.60 19.51 16.13
C LYS A 834 -25.13 19.97 16.37
N PRO A 835 -24.08 19.28 15.90
CA PRO A 835 -22.65 19.65 16.07
C PRO A 835 -22.21 20.85 15.21
N MET A 836 -21.14 21.59 15.59
CA MET A 836 -20.64 22.79 14.88
C MET A 836 -19.32 22.48 14.18
N PHE A 837 -19.24 22.68 12.87
CA PHE A 837 -18.01 22.41 12.11
C PHE A 837 -17.19 23.70 11.96
N THR A 838 -16.02 23.77 12.62
CA THR A 838 -15.16 24.98 12.64
C THR A 838 -13.94 24.88 11.72
N LYS A 839 -13.43 23.66 11.47
CA LYS A 839 -12.27 23.37 10.61
C LYS A 839 -12.66 22.63 9.33
N ALA A 840 -11.81 22.70 8.29
CA ALA A 840 -12.06 22.00 7.04
C ALA A 840 -11.95 20.47 7.22
N LEU A 841 -12.84 19.73 6.56
CA LEU A 841 -12.81 18.26 6.50
C LEU A 841 -12.65 17.85 5.04
N THR A 842 -11.69 16.97 4.76
CA THR A 842 -11.28 16.53 3.42
C THR A 842 -10.99 15.04 3.43
N VAL A 843 -10.84 14.44 2.24
CA VAL A 843 -10.45 13.03 2.15
C VAL A 843 -9.15 12.78 2.90
N GLY A 844 -9.11 11.70 3.68
CA GLY A 844 -7.95 11.36 4.52
C GLY A 844 -8.14 11.70 6.00
N VAL A 845 -9.02 12.66 6.36
CA VAL A 845 -9.20 13.10 7.75
C VAL A 845 -9.95 12.05 8.59
N ARG A 846 -9.46 11.76 9.81
CA ARG A 846 -10.12 10.90 10.82
C ARG A 846 -10.31 11.62 12.15
N ASP A 847 -11.56 11.93 12.51
CA ASP A 847 -11.89 12.49 13.83
C ASP A 847 -13.40 12.46 14.12
N ALA A 848 -13.77 12.95 15.31
CA ALA A 848 -15.16 13.03 15.76
C ALA A 848 -16.03 14.00 14.93
N ASP A 849 -15.43 15.01 14.26
CA ASP A 849 -16.17 15.92 13.39
C ASP A 849 -16.57 15.19 12.09
N VAL A 850 -15.73 14.28 11.58
CA VAL A 850 -16.09 13.42 10.45
C VAL A 850 -17.19 12.44 10.81
N THR A 851 -17.15 11.81 11.99
CA THR A 851 -18.23 10.93 12.48
C THR A 851 -19.56 11.69 12.54
N ALA A 852 -19.53 12.90 13.11
CA ALA A 852 -20.68 13.78 13.21
C ALA A 852 -21.23 14.21 11.84
N LEU A 853 -20.36 14.45 10.86
CA LEU A 853 -20.75 14.77 9.50
C LEU A 853 -21.40 13.58 8.80
N GLN A 854 -20.80 12.40 8.87
CA GLN A 854 -21.34 11.18 8.26
C GLN A 854 -22.71 10.83 8.82
N GLN A 855 -22.87 10.90 10.15
CA GLN A 855 -24.16 10.68 10.79
C GLN A 855 -25.21 11.70 10.30
N TYR A 856 -24.86 12.99 10.25
CA TYR A 856 -25.75 14.02 9.74
C TYR A 856 -26.16 13.78 8.28
N LEU A 857 -25.22 13.35 7.43
CA LEU A 857 -25.50 13.05 6.01
C LEU A 857 -26.34 11.77 5.85
N THR A 858 -26.15 10.75 6.68
CA THR A 858 -26.99 9.53 6.67
C THR A 858 -28.41 9.82 7.11
N ASP A 859 -28.57 10.56 8.22
CA ASP A 859 -29.90 10.90 8.77
C ASP A 859 -30.74 11.73 7.78
N ASN A 860 -30.09 12.41 6.83
CA ASN A 860 -30.73 13.21 5.81
C ASN A 860 -30.69 12.57 4.41
N GLY A 861 -30.30 11.28 4.30
CA GLY A 861 -30.38 10.48 3.08
C GLY A 861 -29.30 10.78 2.03
N PHE A 862 -28.26 11.54 2.40
CA PHE A 862 -27.13 11.90 1.52
C PHE A 862 -25.98 10.91 1.57
N TYR A 863 -25.88 10.10 2.64
CA TYR A 863 -24.80 9.13 2.87
C TYR A 863 -25.36 7.75 3.24
N SER A 864 -25.08 6.74 2.41
CA SER A 864 -25.55 5.35 2.60
C SER A 864 -24.42 4.37 3.01
N GLY A 865 -23.25 4.88 3.36
CA GLY A 865 -22.11 4.11 3.87
C GLY A 865 -22.04 4.09 5.41
N PRO A 866 -21.09 3.34 6.01
CA PRO A 866 -20.94 3.24 7.46
C PRO A 866 -20.41 4.56 8.08
N VAL A 867 -20.86 4.89 9.30
CA VAL A 867 -20.38 6.05 10.08
C VAL A 867 -19.09 5.65 10.81
N THR A 868 -17.95 5.87 10.17
CA THR A 868 -16.64 5.33 10.60
C THR A 868 -15.73 6.36 11.28
N GLY A 869 -16.06 7.65 11.18
CA GLY A 869 -15.18 8.73 11.60
C GLY A 869 -14.02 9.00 10.64
N TYR A 870 -13.99 8.34 9.47
CA TYR A 870 -13.02 8.57 8.40
C TYR A 870 -13.67 9.17 7.16
N PHE A 871 -13.06 10.23 6.64
CA PHE A 871 -13.57 10.94 5.47
C PHE A 871 -12.98 10.27 4.22
N GLY A 872 -13.64 9.21 3.74
CA GLY A 872 -13.28 8.49 2.53
C GLY A 872 -14.04 8.96 1.28
N THR A 873 -13.91 8.22 0.18
CA THR A 873 -14.56 8.51 -1.11
C THR A 873 -16.08 8.55 -1.01
N LEU A 874 -16.70 7.69 -0.20
CA LEU A 874 -18.14 7.69 0.08
C LEU A 874 -18.59 8.95 0.86
N THR A 875 -17.81 9.39 1.85
CA THR A 875 -18.10 10.64 2.61
C THR A 875 -17.94 11.86 1.70
N LYS A 876 -16.94 11.85 0.81
CA LYS A 876 -16.74 12.90 -0.21
C LYS A 876 -17.92 12.99 -1.17
N ALA A 877 -18.38 11.85 -1.71
CA ALA A 877 -19.54 11.79 -2.60
C ALA A 877 -20.80 12.33 -1.92
N ALA A 878 -21.04 11.96 -0.65
CA ALA A 878 -22.15 12.49 0.13
C ALA A 878 -22.05 14.00 0.40
N VAL A 879 -20.84 14.51 0.67
CA VAL A 879 -20.61 15.97 0.79
C VAL A 879 -20.83 16.69 -0.54
N GLN A 880 -20.48 16.09 -1.68
CA GLN A 880 -20.75 16.67 -3.00
C GLN A 880 -22.25 16.72 -3.31
N ILE A 881 -23.00 15.66 -2.97
CA ILE A 881 -24.46 15.64 -3.08
C ILE A 881 -25.07 16.72 -2.19
N TYR A 882 -24.61 16.83 -0.94
CA TYR A 882 -25.06 17.88 -0.01
C TYR A 882 -24.72 19.29 -0.52
N GLN A 883 -23.50 19.53 -1.01
CA GLN A 883 -23.07 20.81 -1.58
C GLN A 883 -23.89 21.18 -2.81
N LYS A 884 -24.16 20.20 -3.69
CA LYS A 884 -25.01 20.36 -4.89
C LYS A 884 -26.39 20.84 -4.48
N GLU A 885 -27.02 20.17 -3.52
CA GLU A 885 -28.35 20.54 -3.05
C GLU A 885 -28.37 21.95 -2.43
N LYS A 886 -27.28 22.37 -1.79
CA LYS A 886 -27.18 23.70 -1.17
C LYS A 886 -26.62 24.79 -2.09
N GLY A 887 -26.40 24.50 -3.37
CA GLY A 887 -25.90 25.47 -4.35
C GLY A 887 -24.45 25.91 -4.10
N ILE A 888 -23.66 25.07 -3.45
CA ILE A 888 -22.23 25.27 -3.18
C ILE A 888 -21.43 24.48 -4.23
N ALA A 889 -20.26 24.99 -4.62
CA ALA A 889 -19.36 24.26 -5.51
C ALA A 889 -19.06 22.85 -4.92
N GLN A 890 -19.28 21.81 -5.73
CA GLN A 890 -19.27 20.40 -5.33
C GLN A 890 -17.84 19.86 -5.22
N THR A 891 -17.01 20.51 -4.42
CA THR A 891 -15.60 20.15 -4.26
C THR A 891 -15.41 18.86 -3.45
N GLY A 892 -16.44 18.40 -2.74
CA GLY A 892 -16.37 17.26 -1.82
C GLY A 892 -15.54 17.52 -0.57
N VAL A 893 -15.08 18.76 -0.41
CA VAL A 893 -14.36 19.27 0.74
C VAL A 893 -15.31 20.13 1.59
N VAL A 894 -15.34 19.91 2.89
CA VAL A 894 -16.12 20.73 3.84
C VAL A 894 -15.36 22.04 4.13
N GLY A 895 -15.24 22.87 3.09
CA GLY A 895 -14.61 24.18 3.12
C GLY A 895 -15.47 25.26 3.79
N PRO A 896 -14.99 26.51 3.86
CA PRO A 896 -15.67 27.59 4.59
C PRO A 896 -17.15 27.79 4.21
N LEU A 897 -17.50 27.66 2.93
CA LEU A 897 -18.87 27.80 2.44
C LEU A 897 -19.77 26.62 2.88
N THR A 898 -19.27 25.39 2.80
CA THR A 898 -20.01 24.19 3.23
C THR A 898 -20.18 24.15 4.75
N ARG A 899 -19.18 24.62 5.51
CA ARG A 899 -19.30 24.77 6.97
C ARG A 899 -20.31 25.83 7.36
N ALA A 900 -20.31 26.97 6.68
CA ALA A 900 -21.30 28.00 6.91
C ALA A 900 -22.73 27.46 6.72
N GLU A 901 -22.95 26.63 5.71
CA GLU A 901 -24.24 25.98 5.44
C GLU A 901 -24.62 24.89 6.44
N LEU A 902 -23.69 23.98 6.77
CA LEU A 902 -23.91 22.94 7.78
C LEU A 902 -24.23 23.54 9.16
N ASN A 903 -23.66 24.71 9.45
CA ASN A 903 -23.87 25.46 10.68
C ASN A 903 -25.11 26.37 10.68
N LYS A 904 -25.84 26.52 9.56
CA LYS A 904 -27.09 27.32 9.52
C LYS A 904 -28.15 26.73 10.45
N GLY A 905 -28.87 27.61 11.16
CA GLY A 905 -29.82 27.24 12.21
C GLY A 905 -29.20 27.13 13.61
N LYS A 906 -27.89 27.35 13.75
CA LYS A 906 -27.28 27.61 15.05
C LYS A 906 -27.36 29.08 15.39
N VAL A 907 -28.04 29.38 16.50
CA VAL A 907 -27.88 30.66 17.18
C VAL A 907 -26.44 30.68 17.68
N THR A 908 -25.58 31.48 17.05
CA THR A 908 -24.50 32.11 17.81
C THR A 908 -25.16 32.84 18.94
N THR A 909 -24.93 32.42 20.18
CA THR A 909 -24.95 33.36 21.29
C THR A 909 -23.81 34.34 21.03
N THR A 910 -24.04 35.29 20.12
CA THR A 910 -23.30 36.53 20.08
C THR A 910 -23.65 37.25 21.37
N ASN A 911 -22.75 37.14 22.35
CA ASN A 911 -22.46 38.31 23.14
C ASN A 911 -21.92 39.36 22.17
N SER A 912 -22.79 40.30 21.77
CA SER A 912 -22.33 41.61 21.35
C SER A 912 -21.58 42.23 22.52
N ALA A 913 -20.28 42.38 22.37
CA ALA A 913 -19.59 43.60 22.76
C ALA A 913 -18.60 43.96 21.64
N ALA A 914 -18.87 45.10 20.99
CA ALA A 914 -18.03 45.86 20.06
C ALA A 914 -17.55 45.10 18.80
N GLY A 915 -18.02 45.37 17.58
CA GLY A 915 -18.29 46.67 16.98
C GLY A 915 -17.23 46.92 15.91
N SER A 916 -17.58 46.86 14.62
CA SER A 916 -17.00 47.77 13.64
C SER A 916 -17.76 47.73 12.32
N THR A 917 -18.05 48.94 11.89
CA THR A 917 -18.67 49.46 10.68
C THR A 917 -18.19 48.86 9.35
N VAL A 918 -19.17 48.68 8.47
CA VAL A 918 -19.14 48.62 7.01
C VAL A 918 -18.16 49.62 6.39
N LEU A 919 -17.34 49.17 5.42
CA LEU A 919 -17.00 49.96 4.23
C LEU A 919 -16.84 49.06 2.99
N THR A 920 -17.61 49.41 1.97
CA THR A 920 -17.55 48.97 0.57
C THR A 920 -16.37 49.62 -0.17
N GLY A 921 -15.73 48.93 -1.12
CA GLY A 921 -14.81 49.58 -2.06
C GLY A 921 -14.21 48.64 -3.12
N SER A 922 -14.45 48.98 -4.39
CA SER A 922 -14.03 48.25 -5.60
C SER A 922 -12.58 48.56 -6.02
N ALA A 923 -12.08 47.79 -6.99
CA ALA A 923 -10.71 47.68 -7.49
C ALA A 923 -10.07 48.97 -8.06
N THR A 924 -8.73 49.07 -7.97
CA THR A 924 -7.79 49.49 -9.06
C THR A 924 -6.30 49.46 -8.63
N THR A 925 -5.45 48.90 -9.53
CA THR A 925 -4.05 49.23 -9.93
C THR A 925 -2.86 49.21 -8.93
N THR A 926 -1.87 48.39 -9.33
CA THR A 926 -0.39 48.23 -9.11
C THR A 926 0.45 49.48 -8.71
N PRO A 927 1.78 49.35 -8.41
CA PRO A 927 2.53 48.56 -7.39
C PRO A 927 3.43 49.46 -6.47
N ALA A 928 4.07 48.89 -5.43
CA ALA A 928 5.47 49.13 -4.99
C ALA A 928 5.71 49.01 -3.47
N SER A 929 6.79 48.29 -3.15
CA SER A 929 7.77 48.46 -2.06
C SER A 929 7.32 48.57 -0.59
N GLY A 930 7.96 47.75 0.26
CA GLY A 930 8.48 48.22 1.54
C GLY A 930 8.08 47.42 2.77
N MET A 931 9.01 46.57 3.21
CA MET A 931 9.51 46.44 4.59
C MET A 931 8.55 46.19 5.77
N SER A 932 8.85 45.07 6.45
CA SER A 932 9.13 44.97 7.89
C SER A 932 7.99 44.65 8.89
N ALA A 933 8.24 43.53 9.57
CA ALA A 933 8.00 43.20 10.99
C ALA A 933 6.55 43.13 11.51
N TYR A 934 6.09 41.92 11.84
CA TYR A 934 6.26 41.34 13.17
C TYR A 934 6.13 39.81 13.13
#